data_AF-A0A553HN75-F1
#
_entry.id   AF-A0A553HN75-F1
#
_cell.length_a   1.000
_cell.length_b   1.000
_cell.length_c   1.000
_cell.angle_alpha   90.00
_cell.angle_beta   90.00
_cell.angle_gamma   90.00
#
_symmetry.space_group_name_H-M   'P 1'
#
loop_
_entity.id
_entity.type
_entity.pdbx_description
1 polymer ?
#
loop_
_entity_poly.entity_id
_entity_poly.type
_entity_poly.pdbx_seq_one_letter_code
_entity_poly.pdbx_strand_id
1 'polypeptide(L)'
;MAPDRGMNVIEPIPEADIEVEAEDTRSPTSSREDESSVKFLPEGRHFTFRGVAAGLLVGLVIVFSNMYFGLQTGWVSMMTMPASLLGFGIFRTLSRHLSFPFTPVENVLVQSVAGGMAIMPLGCGFVGVLPAMEYLLKPSEQGPIHLSMGKLIIWSLGLCYFGVVFAVPLRRQVIIREQLKFPSGFSTAVLIGVLHGKGNTQNTGALDSSKAATFGSLALENQPLFEAEAVNDDEDRTALAEKQSWAANIRLLLLTFGISGIYTLSTYFFPILRNLPIFGTVAAETWLWTLNPSFAYVGQGIIMGPATTIHMLLGAVIGWGVLSPLAKNRGWAPGPISDWETGSKGWIVWTSLAIMLADAVISLGHIALRPVVEHGPAFVISLKQKYKRGGLRGLFQRHPTGYTAVAHDETITSRQSTSTAEGLSGLSNIGDEQGGRKVWDHDDAPPEQLVGTKIVSIGLVLSVLFCIASIHITFGELVPLYGTIIAVFMAMLLSIMGVRALGETDLNPVSGISKIAQLFFALIIPQTNKASVLINLIAGAVSEAGALQAGDLMQDLKTGHLLGAAPKAQFWGQIIGATVGAVVSAWIYRLYTAVYEVPGDLFQVPTAFVWIFTARLVTGKGLPYMAREFAMGAAVIFAVFTILRTKGIGKKWHAYIPGGIAVAVGMYNVPSFTLARTIGGLMNWYWRVRLGRDDTPLIVLASGFILGEGFLSIVNLILQSARVPHLLIFSRGRKGEGTVPLHCSLLFIDVLTNVDGKETSMRIFVFHPTVPRYPKARFPGVVLFSEIYQVTGPVERFARQIAGQGYIVAAPSSYHDFTGPEALAYDVPGTDKGNEWKITKTLQSYDVDSSKTVDYLLSLPTCTGLIGATGMCLGGHLSLRACLDPRISACVSFFGTDIHSRSLGPFTEKNMSTQAPPNSNHTIDRLTEIKAEVAMIFGIKDTHIPDEGRDLIRQKLREAGVPFSYYEFAWAQHAFVRDELSKGRYDPAVTKICFEVLLELFGRNLKNDLGARDDTVEKVEHFC
;
A
#
# COMPACT_ATOMS: atom_id res chain seq x y z
N MET A 1 42.69 -106.40 -14.59
CA MET A 1 42.81 -105.62 -13.33
C MET A 1 42.44 -104.19 -13.71
N ALA A 2 41.43 -103.53 -13.13
CA ALA A 2 40.84 -103.62 -11.79
C ALA A 2 40.05 -102.30 -11.52
N PRO A 3 38.90 -102.00 -12.17
CA PRO A 3 38.77 -100.73 -12.91
C PRO A 3 37.36 -100.07 -12.86
N ASP A 4 37.05 -99.26 -13.88
CA ASP A 4 35.77 -99.18 -14.62
C ASP A 4 34.47 -98.62 -14.00
N ARG A 5 34.02 -97.47 -14.56
CA ARG A 5 32.76 -97.23 -15.33
C ARG A 5 32.36 -95.74 -15.25
N GLY A 6 31.90 -95.06 -16.30
CA GLY A 6 31.75 -95.38 -17.72
C GLY A 6 30.93 -94.26 -18.41
N MET A 7 31.39 -93.69 -19.54
CA MET A 7 31.00 -94.02 -20.94
C MET A 7 29.79 -93.21 -21.46
N ASN A 8 29.71 -92.73 -22.72
CA ASN A 8 30.68 -92.68 -23.84
C ASN A 8 30.26 -91.63 -24.92
N VAL A 9 31.25 -90.99 -25.58
CA VAL A 9 31.60 -91.01 -27.05
C VAL A 9 30.39 -90.98 -28.05
N ILE A 10 30.31 -90.18 -29.13
CA ILE A 10 31.15 -90.10 -30.37
C ILE A 10 30.82 -88.79 -31.16
N GLU A 11 31.84 -88.10 -31.73
CA GLU A 11 31.67 -87.15 -32.86
C GLU A 11 31.68 -87.89 -34.21
N PRO A 12 31.03 -87.34 -35.26
CA PRO A 12 31.87 -86.87 -36.36
C PRO A 12 31.42 -85.56 -37.03
N ILE A 13 32.42 -84.71 -37.28
CA ILE A 13 32.48 -83.61 -38.28
C ILE A 13 33.27 -84.23 -39.47
N PRO A 14 33.02 -83.95 -40.79
CA PRO A 14 33.38 -82.65 -41.39
C PRO A 14 32.69 -82.20 -42.71
N GLU A 15 33.29 -81.14 -43.28
CA GLU A 15 33.20 -80.55 -44.64
C GLU A 15 32.11 -79.47 -44.82
N ALA A 16 32.42 -78.19 -45.13
CA ALA A 16 33.24 -77.58 -46.21
C ALA A 16 32.46 -77.58 -47.56
N ASP A 17 32.40 -76.55 -48.41
CA ASP A 17 33.25 -75.35 -48.60
C ASP A 17 32.51 -74.21 -49.40
N ILE A 18 33.13 -73.01 -49.43
CA ILE A 18 33.51 -72.09 -50.56
C ILE A 18 32.81 -72.31 -51.95
N GLU A 19 32.38 -71.36 -52.81
CA GLU A 19 32.49 -69.88 -53.02
C GLU A 19 31.11 -69.29 -53.54
N VAL A 20 30.81 -67.98 -53.72
CA VAL A 20 31.06 -67.00 -54.84
C VAL A 20 30.74 -67.60 -56.24
N GLU A 21 29.99 -67.01 -57.19
CA GLU A 21 29.80 -65.61 -57.68
C GLU A 21 28.51 -65.48 -58.55
N ALA A 22 28.01 -64.25 -58.83
CA ALA A 22 27.55 -63.76 -60.16
C ALA A 22 26.55 -62.55 -60.12
N GLU A 23 26.95 -61.49 -60.84
CA GLU A 23 26.21 -60.32 -61.36
C GLU A 23 24.91 -60.63 -62.15
N ASP A 24 24.03 -59.70 -62.57
CA ASP A 24 23.69 -58.28 -62.30
C ASP A 24 22.35 -58.01 -63.06
N THR A 25 21.50 -57.08 -62.63
CA THR A 25 20.72 -56.16 -63.53
C THR A 25 19.70 -55.26 -62.80
N ARG A 26 20.01 -53.95 -62.80
CA ARG A 26 19.10 -52.79 -63.03
C ARG A 26 17.92 -52.48 -62.09
N SER A 27 18.09 -51.35 -61.40
CA SER A 27 17.12 -50.28 -61.07
C SER A 27 15.95 -50.55 -60.11
N PRO A 28 15.98 -49.92 -58.91
CA PRO A 28 14.78 -49.48 -58.19
C PRO A 28 14.44 -48.02 -58.51
N THR A 29 13.20 -47.77 -58.91
CA THR A 29 12.63 -46.42 -59.06
C THR A 29 12.43 -45.73 -57.71
N SER A 30 12.61 -44.40 -57.69
CA SER A 30 12.47 -43.53 -56.53
C SER A 30 11.07 -43.52 -55.88
N SER A 31 11.01 -43.49 -54.54
CA SER A 31 9.90 -42.86 -53.82
C SER A 31 10.31 -42.26 -52.46
N ARG A 32 10.58 -40.95 -52.48
CA ARG A 32 10.61 -39.97 -51.38
C ARG A 32 11.65 -40.11 -50.26
N GLU A 33 12.49 -39.07 -50.22
CA GLU A 33 13.44 -38.69 -49.18
C GLU A 33 12.76 -38.22 -47.89
N ASP A 34 13.57 -38.11 -46.84
CA ASP A 34 13.26 -37.69 -45.47
C ASP A 34 12.30 -36.48 -45.35
N GLU A 35 11.11 -36.71 -44.78
CA GLU A 35 10.44 -35.65 -44.02
C GLU A 35 11.19 -35.48 -42.68
N SER A 36 11.83 -34.31 -42.54
CA SER A 36 12.58 -33.92 -41.34
C SER A 36 11.78 -34.18 -40.05
N SER A 37 12.28 -35.06 -39.19
CA SER A 37 11.61 -35.44 -37.95
C SER A 37 11.46 -34.23 -37.02
N VAL A 38 10.21 -33.82 -36.81
CA VAL A 38 9.85 -32.74 -35.89
C VAL A 38 10.34 -33.11 -34.48
N LYS A 39 11.26 -32.31 -33.92
CA LYS A 39 11.81 -32.51 -32.56
C LYS A 39 10.67 -32.57 -31.54
N PHE A 40 10.38 -33.76 -31.02
CA PHE A 40 9.40 -33.94 -29.94
C PHE A 40 9.92 -33.25 -28.66
N LEU A 41 9.09 -32.37 -28.10
CA LEU A 41 9.33 -31.70 -26.81
C LEU A 41 9.37 -32.75 -25.68
N PRO A 42 10.14 -32.52 -24.59
CA PRO A 42 10.48 -33.56 -23.62
C PRO A 42 9.27 -34.21 -22.94
N GLU A 43 9.26 -35.54 -22.89
CA GLU A 43 8.20 -36.34 -22.28
C GLU A 43 7.98 -35.98 -20.81
N GLY A 44 6.82 -35.41 -20.50
CA GLY A 44 6.44 -35.04 -19.14
C GLY A 44 4.94 -34.79 -19.03
N ARG A 45 4.34 -35.15 -17.88
CA ARG A 45 2.92 -34.86 -17.63
C ARG A 45 2.74 -33.35 -17.40
N HIS A 46 2.37 -32.62 -18.44
CA HIS A 46 2.20 -31.16 -18.38
C HIS A 46 1.12 -30.69 -17.39
N PHE A 47 0.13 -31.54 -17.07
CA PHE A 47 -0.90 -31.26 -16.07
C PHE A 47 -0.93 -32.36 -15.00
N THR A 48 -0.70 -32.01 -13.74
CA THR A 48 -0.70 -32.97 -12.61
C THR A 48 -1.46 -32.43 -11.41
N PHE A 49 -2.16 -33.31 -10.69
CA PHE A 49 -2.85 -32.94 -9.46
C PHE A 49 -1.88 -32.44 -8.37
N ARG A 50 -0.72 -33.10 -8.23
CA ARG A 50 0.31 -32.68 -7.27
C ARG A 50 0.85 -31.29 -7.58
N GLY A 51 1.08 -30.96 -8.86
CA GLY A 51 1.54 -29.64 -9.30
C GLY A 51 0.49 -28.55 -9.03
N VAL A 52 -0.79 -28.83 -9.28
CA VAL A 52 -1.89 -27.91 -8.90
C VAL A 52 -1.96 -27.72 -7.38
N ALA A 53 -1.89 -28.79 -6.59
CA ALA A 53 -1.93 -28.70 -5.13
C ALA A 53 -0.76 -27.89 -4.55
N ALA A 54 0.47 -28.12 -5.04
CA ALA A 54 1.65 -27.34 -4.66
C ALA A 54 1.54 -25.87 -5.12
N GLY A 55 1.04 -25.62 -6.33
CA GLY A 55 0.80 -24.27 -6.85
C GLY A 55 -0.22 -23.49 -6.02
N LEU A 56 -1.30 -24.12 -5.56
CA LEU A 56 -2.29 -23.50 -4.67
C LEU A 56 -1.72 -23.24 -3.27
N LEU A 57 -0.88 -24.13 -2.73
CA LEU A 57 -0.21 -23.92 -1.44
C LEU A 57 0.77 -22.74 -1.48
N VAL A 58 1.59 -22.67 -2.54
CA VAL A 58 2.52 -21.56 -2.77
C VAL A 58 1.76 -20.26 -3.05
N GLY A 59 0.71 -20.33 -3.88
CA GLY A 59 -0.20 -19.22 -4.17
C GLY A 59 -0.84 -18.63 -2.91
N LEU A 60 -1.27 -19.47 -1.96
CA LEU A 60 -1.86 -19.01 -0.69
C LEU A 60 -0.91 -18.10 0.11
N VAL A 61 0.36 -18.50 0.26
CA VAL A 61 1.37 -17.68 0.95
C VAL A 61 1.60 -16.35 0.22
N ILE A 62 1.62 -16.38 -1.11
CA ILE A 62 1.78 -15.18 -1.93
C ILE A 62 0.55 -14.27 -1.84
N VAL A 63 -0.69 -14.79 -1.80
CA VAL A 63 -1.90 -13.97 -1.64
C VAL A 63 -1.91 -13.22 -0.30
N PHE A 64 -1.53 -13.87 0.81
CA PHE A 64 -1.36 -13.17 2.09
C PHE A 64 -0.33 -12.03 1.99
N SER A 65 0.81 -12.31 1.36
CA SER A 65 1.89 -11.34 1.14
C SER A 65 1.41 -10.14 0.30
N ASN A 66 0.73 -10.41 -0.82
CA ASN A 66 0.23 -9.41 -1.74
C ASN A 66 -0.94 -8.59 -1.17
N MET A 67 -1.80 -9.18 -0.33
CA MET A 67 -2.81 -8.42 0.41
C MET A 67 -2.14 -7.45 1.40
N TYR A 68 -1.15 -7.93 2.17
CA TYR A 68 -0.42 -7.12 3.14
C TYR A 68 0.29 -5.93 2.48
N PHE A 69 1.17 -6.17 1.49
CA PHE A 69 1.90 -5.09 0.81
C PHE A 69 0.99 -4.18 -0.04
N GLY A 70 -0.09 -4.74 -0.58
CA GLY A 70 -1.10 -4.01 -1.35
C GLY A 70 -1.90 -3.03 -0.51
N LEU A 71 -2.44 -3.44 0.64
CA LEU A 71 -3.14 -2.54 1.56
C LEU A 71 -2.20 -1.49 2.20
N GLN A 72 -0.92 -1.83 2.38
CA GLN A 72 0.06 -0.92 3.00
C GLN A 72 0.63 0.13 2.03
N THR A 73 0.97 -0.26 0.79
CA THR A 73 1.70 0.60 -0.16
C THR A 73 1.08 0.69 -1.55
N GLY A 74 -0.03 0.01 -1.79
CA GLY A 74 -0.66 -0.06 -3.09
C GLY A 74 0.05 -0.94 -4.12
N TRP A 75 1.12 -1.66 -3.73
CA TRP A 75 1.97 -2.43 -4.62
C TRP A 75 1.80 -3.94 -4.43
N VAL A 76 1.66 -4.67 -5.54
CA VAL A 76 1.45 -6.12 -5.62
C VAL A 76 2.43 -6.68 -6.66
N SER A 77 2.91 -7.91 -6.47
CA SER A 77 3.83 -8.58 -7.40
C SER A 77 3.30 -9.94 -7.87
N MET A 78 3.56 -10.29 -9.13
CA MET A 78 3.15 -11.58 -9.70
C MET A 78 3.93 -12.76 -9.08
N MET A 79 5.15 -12.51 -8.58
CA MET A 79 5.98 -13.47 -7.83
C MET A 79 6.19 -14.85 -8.50
N THR A 80 6.20 -14.92 -9.83
CA THR A 80 6.36 -16.16 -10.62
C THR A 80 7.71 -16.87 -10.36
N MET A 81 8.82 -16.14 -10.39
CA MET A 81 10.15 -16.66 -10.05
C MET A 81 10.22 -17.21 -8.60
N PRO A 82 9.80 -16.46 -7.55
CA PRO A 82 9.63 -17.03 -6.20
C PRO A 82 8.74 -18.27 -6.17
N ALA A 83 7.64 -18.30 -6.92
CA ALA A 83 6.73 -19.43 -6.94
C ALA A 83 7.38 -20.70 -7.54
N SER A 84 8.14 -20.58 -8.63
CA SER A 84 8.86 -21.71 -9.22
C SER A 84 10.02 -22.21 -8.33
N LEU A 85 10.66 -21.33 -7.56
CA LEU A 85 11.66 -21.68 -6.55
C LEU A 85 11.05 -22.46 -5.39
N LEU A 86 9.93 -21.98 -4.83
CA LEU A 86 9.21 -22.66 -3.75
C LEU A 86 8.63 -23.99 -4.21
N GLY A 87 8.03 -24.04 -5.40
CA GLY A 87 7.54 -25.28 -6.03
C GLY A 87 8.63 -26.33 -6.13
N PHE A 88 9.78 -25.95 -6.70
CA PHE A 88 10.96 -26.82 -6.77
C PHE A 88 11.43 -27.26 -5.38
N GLY A 89 11.51 -26.34 -4.41
CA GLY A 89 11.91 -26.66 -3.03
C GLY A 89 11.02 -27.70 -2.35
N ILE A 90 9.69 -27.60 -2.53
CA ILE A 90 8.71 -28.56 -2.01
C ILE A 90 8.96 -29.95 -2.61
N PHE A 91 8.98 -30.07 -3.95
CA PHE A 91 9.16 -31.36 -4.60
C PHE A 91 10.56 -31.96 -4.43
N ARG A 92 11.60 -31.13 -4.30
CA ARG A 92 12.96 -31.59 -3.99
C ARG A 92 13.05 -32.16 -2.57
N THR A 93 12.42 -31.52 -1.59
CA THR A 93 12.32 -32.03 -0.21
C THR A 93 11.52 -33.32 -0.13
N LEU A 94 10.43 -33.41 -0.88
CA LEU A 94 9.58 -34.60 -0.96
C LEU A 94 10.12 -35.70 -1.90
N SER A 95 11.25 -35.48 -2.60
CA SER A 95 11.70 -36.34 -3.70
C SER A 95 11.85 -37.83 -3.36
N ARG A 96 12.21 -38.16 -2.11
CA ARG A 96 12.29 -39.54 -1.60
C ARG A 96 10.93 -40.26 -1.53
N HIS A 97 9.82 -39.53 -1.59
CA HIS A 97 8.45 -40.02 -1.47
C HIS A 97 7.64 -39.84 -2.77
N LEU A 98 8.25 -39.36 -3.85
CA LEU A 98 7.59 -39.17 -5.14
C LEU A 98 7.82 -40.37 -6.06
N SER A 99 6.74 -40.99 -6.54
CA SER A 99 6.80 -42.10 -7.50
C SER A 99 7.34 -41.72 -8.89
N PHE A 100 7.37 -40.43 -9.21
CA PHE A 100 7.83 -39.88 -10.49
C PHE A 100 8.63 -38.59 -10.26
N PRO A 101 9.69 -38.31 -11.04
CA PRO A 101 10.47 -37.08 -10.89
C PRO A 101 9.63 -35.83 -11.13
N PHE A 102 10.03 -34.71 -10.53
CA PHE A 102 9.45 -33.39 -10.78
C PHE A 102 10.12 -32.77 -12.02
N THR A 103 9.33 -32.35 -13.01
CA THR A 103 9.84 -31.94 -14.34
C THR A 103 9.78 -30.43 -14.53
N PRO A 104 10.57 -29.84 -15.46
CA PRO A 104 10.49 -28.41 -15.78
C PRO A 104 9.08 -27.97 -16.17
N VAL A 105 8.39 -28.75 -17.00
CA VAL A 105 7.02 -28.45 -17.46
C VAL A 105 6.00 -28.53 -16.32
N GLU A 106 6.22 -29.38 -15.32
CA GLU A 106 5.40 -29.43 -14.12
C GLU A 106 5.69 -28.25 -13.17
N ASN A 107 6.92 -27.72 -13.16
CA ASN A 107 7.24 -26.49 -12.44
C ASN A 107 6.58 -25.25 -13.08
N VAL A 108 6.50 -25.21 -14.43
CA VAL A 108 5.70 -24.20 -15.14
C VAL A 108 4.22 -24.28 -14.75
N LEU A 109 3.65 -25.47 -14.57
CA LEU A 109 2.28 -25.62 -14.07
C LEU A 109 2.13 -25.07 -12.64
N VAL A 110 3.04 -25.43 -11.72
CA VAL A 110 3.05 -24.92 -10.33
C VAL A 110 3.09 -23.39 -10.33
N GLN A 111 3.98 -22.81 -11.15
CA GLN A 111 4.16 -21.38 -11.32
C GLN A 111 2.91 -20.70 -11.90
N SER A 112 2.25 -21.30 -12.90
CA SER A 112 1.04 -20.73 -13.53
C SER A 112 -0.16 -20.73 -12.58
N VAL A 113 -0.32 -21.82 -11.80
CA VAL A 113 -1.37 -21.93 -10.76
C VAL A 113 -1.11 -20.92 -9.63
N ALA A 114 0.13 -20.84 -9.15
CA ALA A 114 0.51 -19.91 -8.09
C ALA A 114 0.37 -18.44 -8.52
N GLY A 115 0.81 -18.10 -9.75
CA GLY A 115 0.70 -16.76 -10.32
C GLY A 115 -0.75 -16.30 -10.50
N GLY A 116 -1.58 -17.16 -11.11
CA GLY A 116 -3.02 -16.91 -11.27
C GLY A 116 -3.74 -16.69 -9.93
N MET A 117 -3.32 -17.37 -8.87
CA MET A 117 -3.83 -17.17 -7.51
C MET A 117 -3.30 -15.88 -6.88
N ALA A 118 -1.98 -15.65 -6.96
CA ALA A 118 -1.23 -14.58 -6.32
C ALA A 118 -1.73 -13.17 -6.65
N ILE A 119 -2.22 -12.96 -7.87
CA ILE A 119 -2.55 -11.63 -8.40
C ILE A 119 -3.98 -11.17 -8.07
N MET A 120 -4.84 -12.08 -7.60
CA MET A 120 -6.26 -11.80 -7.30
C MET A 120 -6.52 -10.67 -6.28
N PRO A 121 -5.65 -10.36 -5.28
CA PRO A 121 -5.79 -9.16 -4.45
C PRO A 121 -5.82 -7.84 -5.25
N LEU A 122 -5.04 -7.75 -6.34
CA LEU A 122 -5.08 -6.62 -7.26
C LEU A 122 -6.22 -6.79 -8.29
N GLY A 123 -6.29 -7.95 -8.96
CA GLY A 123 -7.24 -8.20 -10.04
C GLY A 123 -8.72 -8.13 -9.63
N CYS A 124 -9.06 -8.39 -8.37
CA CYS A 124 -10.42 -8.24 -7.84
C CYS A 124 -10.66 -6.90 -7.11
N GLY A 125 -9.65 -6.01 -7.07
CA GLY A 125 -9.76 -4.66 -6.51
C GLY A 125 -9.64 -4.54 -4.99
N PHE A 126 -9.25 -5.60 -4.26
CA PHE A 126 -9.16 -5.60 -2.79
C PHE A 126 -8.14 -4.62 -2.21
N VAL A 127 -7.12 -4.24 -2.98
CA VAL A 127 -6.07 -3.29 -2.56
C VAL A 127 -6.36 -1.83 -2.93
N GLY A 128 -7.47 -1.55 -3.61
CA GLY A 128 -7.76 -0.24 -4.21
C GLY A 128 -9.24 0.08 -4.32
N VAL A 129 -9.91 -0.50 -5.32
CA VAL A 129 -11.31 -0.20 -5.66
C VAL A 129 -12.26 -0.52 -4.50
N LEU A 130 -12.15 -1.71 -3.89
CA LEU A 130 -13.07 -2.11 -2.83
C LEU A 130 -12.87 -1.28 -1.54
N PRO A 131 -11.65 -1.02 -1.04
CA PRO A 131 -11.44 -0.05 0.03
C PRO A 131 -11.94 1.37 -0.32
N ALA A 132 -11.82 1.80 -1.58
CA ALA A 132 -12.36 3.10 -2.02
C ALA A 132 -13.89 3.14 -1.92
N MET A 133 -14.57 2.03 -2.22
CA MET A 133 -16.02 1.91 -2.15
C MET A 133 -16.54 1.70 -0.72
N GLU A 134 -15.82 0.94 0.09
CA GLU A 134 -16.19 0.58 1.46
C GLU A 134 -15.87 1.70 2.46
N TYR A 135 -14.78 2.45 2.27
CA TYR A 135 -14.33 3.46 3.23
C TYR A 135 -14.29 4.91 2.72
N LEU A 136 -14.18 5.14 1.40
CA LEU A 136 -13.93 6.48 0.86
C LEU A 136 -15.10 7.13 0.10
N LEU A 137 -16.13 6.37 -0.29
CA LEU A 137 -17.36 6.94 -0.89
C LEU A 137 -18.18 7.73 0.15
N LYS A 138 -18.62 8.93 -0.22
CA LYS A 138 -19.43 9.79 0.66
C LYS A 138 -20.93 9.44 0.55
N PRO A 139 -21.77 9.77 1.56
CA PRO A 139 -23.23 9.60 1.48
C PRO A 139 -23.88 10.28 0.27
N SER A 140 -23.30 11.38 -0.22
CA SER A 140 -23.74 12.05 -1.46
C SER A 140 -23.49 11.25 -2.75
N GLU A 141 -22.64 10.21 -2.69
CA GLU A 141 -22.18 9.37 -3.80
C GLU A 141 -22.74 7.93 -3.73
N GLN A 142 -23.78 7.69 -2.92
CA GLN A 142 -24.36 6.36 -2.63
C GLN A 142 -23.40 5.37 -1.91
N GLY A 143 -22.53 5.87 -1.02
CA GLY A 143 -21.73 5.02 -0.13
C GLY A 143 -21.70 5.51 1.33
N PRO A 144 -20.95 4.86 2.24
CA PRO A 144 -20.07 3.71 2.00
C PRO A 144 -20.80 2.39 1.66
N ILE A 145 -20.20 1.57 0.79
CA ILE A 145 -20.80 0.32 0.31
C ILE A 145 -20.12 -0.89 0.96
N HIS A 146 -20.82 -1.48 1.95
CA HIS A 146 -20.37 -2.69 2.63
C HIS A 146 -20.91 -3.95 1.92
N LEU A 147 -20.04 -4.64 1.18
CA LEU A 147 -20.41 -5.86 0.45
C LEU A 147 -20.34 -7.09 1.36
N SER A 148 -21.44 -7.87 1.42
CA SER A 148 -21.44 -9.16 2.13
C SER A 148 -20.42 -10.13 1.51
N MET A 149 -19.96 -11.11 2.29
CA MET A 149 -18.95 -12.09 1.84
C MET A 149 -19.36 -12.82 0.55
N GLY A 150 -20.65 -13.17 0.42
CA GLY A 150 -21.18 -13.75 -0.82
C GLY A 150 -21.09 -12.80 -2.02
N LYS A 151 -21.40 -11.51 -1.84
CA LYS A 151 -21.25 -10.48 -2.90
C LYS A 151 -19.79 -10.27 -3.29
N LEU A 152 -18.85 -10.27 -2.33
CA LEU A 152 -17.41 -10.18 -2.60
C LEU A 152 -16.91 -11.37 -3.42
N ILE A 153 -17.35 -12.59 -3.10
CA ILE A 153 -17.02 -13.79 -3.88
C ILE A 153 -17.61 -13.71 -5.30
N ILE A 154 -18.89 -13.37 -5.44
CA ILE A 154 -19.57 -13.25 -6.75
C ILE A 154 -18.89 -12.21 -7.65
N TRP A 155 -18.57 -11.03 -7.10
CA TRP A 155 -17.77 -10.00 -7.77
C TRP A 155 -16.42 -10.53 -8.24
N SER A 156 -15.65 -11.14 -7.34
CA SER A 156 -14.29 -11.62 -7.63
C SER A 156 -14.28 -12.72 -8.69
N LEU A 157 -15.22 -13.67 -8.60
CA LEU A 157 -15.40 -14.71 -9.62
C LEU A 157 -15.85 -14.13 -10.96
N GLY A 158 -16.71 -13.11 -10.95
CA GLY A 158 -17.14 -12.44 -12.19
C GLY A 158 -15.98 -11.80 -12.96
N LEU A 159 -15.00 -11.26 -12.24
CA LEU A 159 -13.84 -10.61 -12.83
C LEU A 159 -12.75 -11.59 -13.31
N CYS A 160 -12.60 -12.77 -12.70
CA CYS A 160 -11.37 -13.57 -12.81
C CYS A 160 -11.20 -14.44 -14.08
N TYR A 161 -12.18 -14.45 -15.00
CA TYR A 161 -12.18 -15.36 -16.15
C TYR A 161 -11.98 -14.69 -17.51
N PHE A 162 -12.65 -13.57 -17.78
CA PHE A 162 -12.75 -13.06 -19.16
C PHE A 162 -11.39 -12.61 -19.72
N GLY A 163 -10.52 -12.04 -18.88
CA GLY A 163 -9.16 -11.64 -19.27
C GLY A 163 -8.28 -12.83 -19.64
N VAL A 164 -8.33 -13.91 -18.85
CA VAL A 164 -7.61 -15.16 -19.12
C VAL A 164 -8.08 -15.78 -20.44
N VAL A 165 -9.40 -15.93 -20.66
CA VAL A 165 -9.91 -16.52 -21.91
C VAL A 165 -9.62 -15.64 -23.13
N PHE A 166 -9.73 -14.31 -22.98
CA PHE A 166 -9.44 -13.35 -24.04
C PHE A 166 -7.96 -13.32 -24.47
N ALA A 167 -7.02 -13.66 -23.57
CA ALA A 167 -5.60 -13.65 -23.89
C ALA A 167 -5.12 -14.86 -24.69
N VAL A 168 -5.83 -16.00 -24.65
CA VAL A 168 -5.51 -17.21 -25.43
C VAL A 168 -5.29 -16.92 -26.94
N PRO A 169 -6.19 -16.23 -27.67
CA PRO A 169 -5.96 -15.89 -29.08
C PRO A 169 -4.80 -14.90 -29.30
N LEU A 170 -4.44 -14.08 -28.30
CA LEU A 170 -3.32 -13.15 -28.40
C LEU A 170 -1.98 -13.88 -28.51
N ARG A 171 -1.83 -15.06 -27.89
CA ARG A 171 -0.62 -15.91 -27.92
C ARG A 171 -0.01 -16.03 -29.32
N ARG A 172 -0.82 -16.39 -30.32
CA ARG A 172 -0.35 -16.58 -31.71
C ARG A 172 0.19 -15.29 -32.32
N GLN A 173 -0.34 -14.15 -31.91
CA GLN A 173 0.13 -12.85 -32.38
C GLN A 173 1.38 -12.41 -31.60
N VAL A 174 1.35 -12.37 -30.27
CA VAL A 174 2.39 -11.71 -29.46
C VAL A 174 3.59 -12.60 -29.13
N ILE A 175 3.41 -13.91 -28.99
CA ILE A 175 4.51 -14.86 -28.69
C ILE A 175 5.06 -15.50 -29.96
N ILE A 176 4.19 -16.00 -30.86
CA ILE A 176 4.67 -16.76 -32.04
C ILE A 176 5.10 -15.81 -33.17
N ARG A 177 4.25 -14.85 -33.57
CA ARG A 177 4.51 -13.99 -34.74
C ARG A 177 5.35 -12.76 -34.45
N GLU A 178 4.98 -12.00 -33.40
CA GLU A 178 5.70 -10.77 -33.00
C GLU A 178 6.92 -11.07 -32.13
N GLN A 179 7.06 -12.31 -31.63
CA GLN A 179 8.16 -12.77 -30.76
C GLN A 179 8.53 -11.79 -29.64
N LEU A 180 7.52 -11.17 -29.03
CA LEU A 180 7.72 -10.21 -27.94
C LEU A 180 8.48 -10.89 -26.80
N LYS A 181 9.27 -10.07 -26.09
CA LYS A 181 10.30 -10.54 -25.17
C LYS A 181 9.69 -11.18 -23.92
N PHE A 182 8.71 -10.52 -23.32
CA PHE A 182 8.14 -10.87 -22.00
C PHE A 182 9.26 -11.15 -20.96
N PRO A 183 10.05 -10.13 -20.57
CA PRO A 183 11.32 -10.34 -19.86
C PRO A 183 11.22 -11.12 -18.54
N SER A 184 10.17 -10.92 -17.74
CA SER A 184 9.93 -11.70 -16.51
C SER A 184 9.64 -13.16 -16.80
N GLY A 185 8.86 -13.48 -17.83
CA GLY A 185 8.60 -14.85 -18.27
C GLY A 185 9.86 -15.52 -18.84
N PHE A 186 10.68 -14.77 -19.58
CA PHE A 186 12.00 -15.21 -20.01
C PHE A 186 12.92 -15.53 -18.83
N SER A 187 13.05 -14.62 -17.84
CA SER A 187 13.85 -14.86 -16.64
C SER A 187 13.31 -16.03 -15.80
N THR A 188 11.99 -16.21 -15.74
CA THR A 188 11.36 -17.38 -15.08
C THR A 188 11.71 -18.67 -15.82
N ALA A 189 11.72 -18.67 -17.15
CA ALA A 189 12.10 -19.83 -17.94
C ALA A 189 13.56 -20.23 -17.73
N VAL A 190 14.48 -19.27 -17.81
CA VAL A 190 15.92 -19.49 -17.52
C VAL A 190 16.11 -20.05 -16.11
N LEU A 191 15.45 -19.48 -15.10
CA LEU A 191 15.52 -19.94 -13.72
C LEU A 191 15.03 -21.39 -13.56
N ILE A 192 13.91 -21.76 -14.16
CA ILE A 192 13.40 -23.15 -14.14
C ILE A 192 14.36 -24.08 -14.89
N GLY A 193 14.94 -23.66 -16.01
CA GLY A 193 15.97 -24.43 -16.74
C GLY A 193 17.20 -24.74 -15.87
N VAL A 194 17.72 -23.74 -15.17
CA VAL A 194 18.84 -23.87 -14.22
C VAL A 194 18.46 -24.77 -13.02
N LEU A 195 17.27 -24.60 -12.44
CA LEU A 195 16.81 -25.42 -11.30
C LEU A 195 16.73 -26.92 -11.64
N HIS A 196 16.46 -27.26 -12.89
CA HIS A 196 16.37 -28.64 -13.36
C HIS A 196 17.62 -29.15 -14.10
N GLY A 197 18.75 -28.44 -14.05
CA GLY A 197 20.02 -28.88 -14.64
C GLY A 197 20.01 -28.98 -16.17
N LYS A 198 19.28 -28.08 -16.85
CA LYS A 198 19.12 -28.06 -18.32
C LYS A 198 19.58 -26.75 -18.99
N GLY A 199 20.34 -25.91 -18.29
CA GLY A 199 20.81 -24.63 -18.81
C GLY A 199 22.32 -24.56 -18.83
N ASN A 200 22.95 -24.90 -19.96
CA ASN A 200 24.39 -24.70 -20.11
C ASN A 200 24.68 -23.19 -20.20
N THR A 201 25.64 -22.71 -19.43
CA THR A 201 25.91 -21.26 -19.32
C THR A 201 26.85 -20.85 -20.44
N GLN A 202 26.32 -20.42 -21.59
CA GLN A 202 27.17 -19.76 -22.59
C GLN A 202 27.73 -18.46 -22.00
N ASN A 203 29.06 -18.32 -22.04
CA ASN A 203 29.78 -17.11 -21.65
C ASN A 203 29.46 -15.95 -22.61
N THR A 204 28.36 -15.22 -22.36
CA THR A 204 28.12 -13.92 -23.02
C THR A 204 29.12 -12.89 -22.50
N GLY A 205 30.24 -12.75 -23.21
CA GLY A 205 31.33 -11.87 -22.83
C GLY A 205 30.94 -10.39 -22.76
N ALA A 206 31.45 -9.70 -21.71
CA ALA A 206 31.62 -8.25 -21.60
C ALA A 206 30.58 -7.35 -22.32
N LEU A 207 29.30 -7.46 -21.96
CA LEU A 207 28.23 -6.63 -22.55
C LEU A 207 28.24 -5.17 -22.05
N ASP A 208 28.22 -4.23 -23.01
CA ASP A 208 28.38 -2.77 -22.84
C ASP A 208 27.52 -2.19 -21.69
N SER A 209 28.20 -1.52 -20.75
CA SER A 209 27.71 -0.96 -19.48
C SER A 209 26.58 0.06 -19.58
N SER A 210 26.10 0.35 -20.78
CA SER A 210 25.15 1.42 -21.09
C SER A 210 23.73 0.95 -21.42
N LYS A 211 23.50 -0.36 -21.56
CA LYS A 211 22.16 -0.93 -21.77
C LYS A 211 21.40 -1.17 -20.46
N ALA A 212 22.07 -1.13 -19.30
CA ALA A 212 21.62 -1.62 -18.00
C ALA A 212 20.50 -0.79 -17.30
N ALA A 213 19.35 -0.62 -17.96
CA ALA A 213 18.12 -0.07 -17.38
C ALA A 213 17.01 -1.13 -17.41
N THR A 214 16.68 -1.68 -16.23
CA THR A 214 15.61 -2.68 -16.00
C THR A 214 15.90 -4.07 -16.62
N PHE A 215 15.22 -5.12 -16.11
CA PHE A 215 15.34 -6.52 -16.57
C PHE A 215 15.16 -6.68 -18.09
N GLY A 216 14.36 -5.83 -18.74
CA GLY A 216 14.16 -5.83 -20.20
C GLY A 216 15.42 -5.57 -21.06
N SER A 217 16.52 -5.11 -20.47
CA SER A 217 17.79 -4.84 -21.20
C SER A 217 18.64 -6.09 -21.48
N LEU A 218 18.54 -7.13 -20.65
CA LEU A 218 19.27 -8.39 -20.84
C LEU A 218 18.56 -9.32 -21.84
N ALA A 219 17.26 -9.15 -22.04
CA ALA A 219 16.46 -9.89 -23.04
C ALA A 219 16.69 -9.39 -24.48
N LEU A 220 17.93 -9.14 -24.90
CA LEU A 220 18.26 -8.67 -26.25
C LEU A 220 18.59 -9.78 -27.25
N GLU A 221 18.70 -11.03 -26.79
CA GLU A 221 19.11 -12.18 -27.59
C GLU A 221 17.99 -13.24 -27.57
N ASN A 222 17.14 -13.22 -28.60
CA ASN A 222 16.04 -14.18 -28.79
C ASN A 222 16.58 -15.41 -29.54
N GLN A 223 17.27 -16.32 -28.84
CA GLN A 223 17.54 -17.68 -29.34
C GLN A 223 16.79 -18.72 -28.51
N PRO A 224 16.30 -19.82 -29.13
CA PRO A 224 15.75 -20.95 -28.39
C PRO A 224 16.88 -21.68 -27.64
N LEU A 225 16.68 -21.96 -26.35
CA LEU A 225 17.65 -22.60 -25.45
C LEU A 225 17.93 -24.11 -25.76
N PHE A 226 17.74 -24.55 -27.01
CA PHE A 226 17.75 -25.96 -27.40
C PHE A 226 18.56 -26.24 -28.68
N GLU A 227 19.85 -25.89 -28.65
CA GLU A 227 20.86 -26.59 -29.44
C GLU A 227 21.49 -27.68 -28.57
N ALA A 228 21.23 -28.94 -28.95
CA ALA A 228 21.81 -30.11 -28.33
C ALA A 228 22.94 -30.63 -29.23
N GLU A 229 24.14 -30.08 -29.05
CA GLU A 229 25.37 -30.71 -29.53
C GLU A 229 25.89 -31.68 -28.46
N ALA A 230 26.28 -32.88 -28.88
CA ALA A 230 26.82 -33.90 -28.00
C ALA A 230 28.31 -33.62 -27.73
N VAL A 231 28.65 -33.33 -26.46
CA VAL A 231 30.03 -33.16 -26.01
C VAL A 231 30.24 -34.03 -24.75
N ASN A 232 31.23 -34.91 -24.79
CA ASN A 232 31.53 -35.87 -23.73
C ASN A 232 32.45 -35.30 -22.62
N ASP A 233 32.47 -36.00 -21.48
CA ASP A 233 33.55 -36.11 -20.48
C ASP A 233 33.86 -34.95 -19.51
N ASP A 234 33.00 -33.92 -19.35
CA ASP A 234 33.12 -32.92 -18.26
C ASP A 234 31.89 -32.85 -17.30
N GLU A 235 30.97 -33.83 -17.38
CA GLU A 235 29.71 -33.87 -16.60
C GLU A 235 29.91 -33.88 -15.07
N ASP A 236 30.89 -34.62 -14.54
CA ASP A 236 30.98 -34.83 -13.09
C ASP A 236 31.46 -33.57 -12.34
N ARG A 237 32.34 -32.77 -12.97
CA ARG A 237 32.84 -31.50 -12.40
C ARG A 237 31.79 -30.40 -12.49
N THR A 238 31.08 -30.31 -13.60
CA THR A 238 29.99 -29.34 -13.79
C THR A 238 28.82 -29.66 -12.86
N ALA A 239 28.38 -30.92 -12.78
CA ALA A 239 27.32 -31.33 -11.86
C ALA A 239 27.66 -31.11 -10.38
N LEU A 240 28.91 -31.28 -9.97
CA LEU A 240 29.36 -30.94 -8.61
C LEU A 240 29.31 -29.43 -8.35
N ALA A 241 29.76 -28.60 -9.29
CA ALA A 241 29.74 -27.14 -9.17
C ALA A 241 28.29 -26.58 -9.13
N GLU A 242 27.40 -27.08 -10.00
CA GLU A 242 25.97 -26.72 -9.99
C GLU A 242 25.30 -27.10 -8.67
N LYS A 243 25.57 -28.31 -8.16
CA LYS A 243 25.05 -28.80 -6.87
C LYS A 243 25.52 -27.95 -5.70
N GLN A 244 26.73 -27.42 -5.76
CA GLN A 244 27.29 -26.49 -4.76
C GLN A 244 26.65 -25.10 -4.86
N SER A 245 26.50 -24.56 -6.07
CA SER A 245 25.81 -23.29 -6.36
C SER A 245 24.33 -23.31 -5.92
N TRP A 246 23.60 -24.39 -6.24
CA TRP A 246 22.23 -24.60 -5.81
C TRP A 246 22.09 -24.64 -4.29
N ALA A 247 22.95 -25.38 -3.60
CA ALA A 247 22.91 -25.48 -2.14
C ALA A 247 23.20 -24.12 -1.48
N ALA A 248 24.09 -23.31 -2.05
CA ALA A 248 24.33 -21.93 -1.63
C ALA A 248 23.10 -21.04 -1.84
N ASN A 249 22.44 -21.12 -3.00
CA ASN A 249 21.23 -20.35 -3.30
C ASN A 249 20.05 -20.71 -2.38
N ILE A 250 19.77 -22.00 -2.14
CA ILE A 250 18.72 -22.40 -1.20
C ILE A 250 19.05 -21.98 0.24
N ARG A 251 20.32 -22.09 0.66
CA ARG A 251 20.75 -21.59 1.97
C ARG A 251 20.57 -20.07 2.09
N LEU A 252 20.86 -19.32 1.02
CA LEU A 252 20.65 -17.87 0.96
C LEU A 252 19.16 -17.51 1.04
N LEU A 253 18.29 -18.23 0.32
CA LEU A 253 16.84 -18.08 0.40
C LEU A 253 16.32 -18.28 1.83
N LEU A 254 16.69 -19.39 2.47
CA LEU A 254 16.25 -19.72 3.83
C LEU A 254 16.81 -18.75 4.88
N LEU A 255 18.06 -18.31 4.73
CA LEU A 255 18.67 -17.32 5.62
C LEU A 255 17.98 -15.96 5.52
N THR A 256 17.73 -15.49 4.29
CA THR A 256 17.09 -14.19 4.04
C THR A 256 15.60 -14.20 4.43
N PHE A 257 14.91 -15.32 4.18
CA PHE A 257 13.57 -15.60 4.73
C PHE A 257 13.56 -15.54 6.25
N GLY A 258 14.50 -16.21 6.93
CA GLY A 258 14.61 -16.21 8.39
C GLY A 258 14.89 -14.82 8.97
N ILE A 259 15.84 -14.08 8.40
CA ILE A 259 16.17 -12.70 8.83
C ILE A 259 14.96 -11.78 8.67
N SER A 260 14.34 -11.79 7.49
CA SER A 260 13.16 -10.97 7.21
C SER A 260 11.98 -11.33 8.11
N GLY A 261 11.76 -12.62 8.35
CA GLY A 261 10.75 -13.14 9.27
C GLY A 261 10.95 -12.70 10.72
N ILE A 262 12.15 -12.89 11.26
CA ILE A 262 12.51 -12.49 12.63
C ILE A 262 12.37 -10.97 12.80
N TYR A 263 12.82 -10.18 11.82
CA TYR A 263 12.62 -8.74 11.81
C TYR A 263 11.13 -8.38 11.81
N THR A 264 10.33 -9.01 10.95
CA THR A 264 8.88 -8.78 10.83
C THR A 264 8.13 -9.06 12.14
N LEU A 265 8.47 -10.15 12.81
CA LEU A 265 7.94 -10.50 14.14
C LEU A 265 8.43 -9.52 15.21
N SER A 266 9.69 -9.08 15.14
CA SER A 266 10.24 -8.06 16.04
C SER A 266 9.52 -6.71 15.88
N THR A 267 9.13 -6.31 14.66
CA THR A 267 8.34 -5.08 14.46
C THR A 267 6.92 -5.15 15.01
N TYR A 268 6.36 -6.35 15.24
CA TYR A 268 5.09 -6.49 15.97
C TYR A 268 5.27 -6.12 17.43
N PHE A 269 6.32 -6.62 18.09
CA PHE A 269 6.57 -6.32 19.50
C PHE A 269 7.17 -4.92 19.72
N PHE A 270 7.88 -4.39 18.73
CA PHE A 270 8.57 -3.10 18.78
C PHE A 270 8.16 -2.20 17.59
N PRO A 271 6.96 -1.58 17.63
CA PRO A 271 6.44 -0.79 16.51
C PRO A 271 7.32 0.39 16.08
N ILE A 272 8.16 0.92 16.99
CA ILE A 272 9.14 1.99 16.70
C ILE A 272 10.12 1.62 15.59
N LEU A 273 10.41 0.32 15.39
CA LEU A 273 11.29 -0.17 14.31
C LEU A 273 10.73 0.13 12.91
N ARG A 274 9.42 0.42 12.78
CA ARG A 274 8.78 0.78 11.50
C ARG A 274 8.87 2.28 11.18
N ASN A 275 9.24 3.11 12.15
CA ASN A 275 9.20 4.58 12.06
C ASN A 275 10.51 5.19 12.58
N LEU A 276 11.66 4.76 12.04
CA LEU A 276 12.96 5.26 12.49
C LEU A 276 13.17 6.73 12.03
N PRO A 277 13.44 7.69 12.94
CA PRO A 277 13.57 9.11 12.61
C PRO A 277 14.98 9.44 12.10
N ILE A 278 15.40 8.84 10.98
CA ILE A 278 16.78 8.96 10.46
C ILE A 278 17.19 10.40 10.06
N PHE A 279 16.22 11.27 9.78
CA PHE A 279 16.44 12.68 9.45
C PHE A 279 16.10 13.63 10.63
N GLY A 280 16.03 13.10 11.86
CA GLY A 280 15.62 13.82 13.05
C GLY A 280 14.11 13.77 13.32
N THR A 281 13.72 14.11 14.55
CA THR A 281 12.34 14.02 15.03
C THR A 281 11.39 14.95 14.28
N VAL A 282 11.80 16.20 14.01
CA VAL A 282 10.96 17.18 13.27
C VAL A 282 10.62 16.68 11.86
N ALA A 283 11.59 16.11 11.14
CA ALA A 283 11.37 15.56 9.81
C ALA A 283 10.43 14.34 9.85
N ALA A 284 10.58 13.47 10.86
CA ALA A 284 9.73 12.30 11.07
C ALA A 284 8.29 12.64 11.46
N GLU A 285 8.09 13.48 12.49
CA GLU A 285 6.78 13.76 13.08
C GLU A 285 5.99 14.82 12.32
N THR A 286 6.66 15.86 11.80
CA THR A 286 5.98 16.92 11.03
C THR A 286 5.83 16.54 9.56
N TRP A 287 6.89 16.02 8.94
CA TRP A 287 6.97 15.85 7.47
C TRP A 287 6.92 14.39 7.00
N LEU A 288 6.70 13.43 7.91
CA LEU A 288 6.61 11.99 7.63
C LEU A 288 7.87 11.36 7.00
N TRP A 289 9.04 12.01 7.15
CA TRP A 289 10.34 11.48 6.73
C TRP A 289 10.91 10.52 7.78
N THR A 290 10.26 9.36 7.92
CA THR A 290 10.80 8.20 8.65
C THR A 290 11.47 7.21 7.68
N LEU A 291 12.26 6.28 8.21
CA LEU A 291 12.67 5.06 7.51
C LEU A 291 11.93 3.86 8.10
N ASN A 292 11.32 3.06 7.24
CA ASN A 292 10.82 1.73 7.57
C ASN A 292 11.75 0.69 6.92
N PRO A 293 12.74 0.13 7.63
CA PRO A 293 13.71 -0.81 7.05
C PRO A 293 13.12 -2.23 6.92
N SER A 294 11.92 -2.34 6.38
CA SER A 294 11.30 -3.61 5.96
C SER A 294 12.15 -4.25 4.87
N PHE A 295 12.55 -5.51 5.11
CA PHE A 295 13.35 -6.28 4.18
C PHE A 295 12.57 -6.61 2.91
N ALA A 296 11.25 -6.77 2.98
CA ALA A 296 10.44 -6.94 1.77
C ALA A 296 10.51 -5.71 0.84
N TYR A 297 10.51 -4.48 1.36
CA TYR A 297 10.68 -3.30 0.51
C TYR A 297 12.09 -3.19 -0.07
N VAL A 298 13.12 -3.59 0.67
CA VAL A 298 14.47 -3.75 0.13
C VAL A 298 14.48 -4.81 -0.99
N GLY A 299 13.85 -5.97 -0.79
CA GLY A 299 13.69 -7.01 -1.81
C GLY A 299 12.95 -6.54 -3.06
N GLN A 300 11.84 -5.81 -2.90
CA GLN A 300 11.13 -5.18 -4.01
C GLN A 300 12.04 -4.20 -4.76
N GLY A 301 12.80 -3.37 -4.04
CA GLY A 301 13.79 -2.46 -4.63
C GLY A 301 14.87 -3.16 -5.45
N ILE A 302 15.38 -4.29 -4.96
CA ILE A 302 16.37 -5.12 -5.67
C ILE A 302 15.81 -5.63 -7.01
N ILE A 303 14.53 -6.05 -7.03
CA ILE A 303 13.86 -6.54 -8.25
C ILE A 303 13.52 -5.39 -9.20
N MET A 304 13.08 -4.24 -8.69
CA MET A 304 12.74 -3.05 -9.50
C MET A 304 13.97 -2.39 -10.15
N GLY A 305 15.15 -2.58 -9.57
CA GLY A 305 16.42 -2.07 -10.07
C GLY A 305 16.65 -0.57 -9.84
N PRO A 306 17.91 -0.11 -9.94
CA PRO A 306 18.32 1.22 -9.50
C PRO A 306 17.62 2.38 -10.21
N ALA A 307 17.42 2.29 -11.53
CA ALA A 307 16.79 3.38 -12.29
C ALA A 307 15.37 3.67 -11.79
N THR A 308 14.55 2.63 -11.64
CA THR A 308 13.16 2.75 -11.15
C THR A 308 13.12 3.32 -9.74
N THR A 309 13.96 2.81 -8.83
CA THR A 309 13.96 3.24 -7.43
C THR A 309 14.51 4.66 -7.25
N ILE A 310 15.48 5.08 -8.07
CA ILE A 310 15.98 6.47 -8.08
C ILE A 310 14.90 7.43 -8.62
N HIS A 311 14.13 7.02 -9.64
CA HIS A 311 12.98 7.80 -10.12
C HIS A 311 11.88 7.90 -9.05
N MET A 312 11.65 6.84 -8.26
CA MET A 312 10.78 6.93 -7.07
C MET A 312 11.33 7.87 -6.00
N LEU A 313 12.63 7.81 -5.68
CA LEU A 313 13.25 8.73 -4.72
C LEU A 313 13.12 10.19 -5.18
N LEU A 314 13.34 10.47 -6.47
CA LEU A 314 13.10 11.79 -7.06
C LEU A 314 11.65 12.23 -6.86
N GLY A 315 10.68 11.33 -7.03
CA GLY A 315 9.28 11.56 -6.70
C GLY A 315 9.06 11.91 -5.23
N ALA A 316 9.68 11.17 -4.29
CA ALA A 316 9.56 11.47 -2.87
C ALA A 316 10.18 12.83 -2.51
N VAL A 317 11.34 13.18 -3.08
CA VAL A 317 11.99 14.48 -2.89
C VAL A 317 11.14 15.63 -3.45
N ILE A 318 10.62 15.51 -4.67
CA ILE A 318 9.76 16.54 -5.27
C ILE A 318 8.43 16.67 -4.51
N GLY A 319 7.74 15.56 -4.24
CA GLY A 319 6.46 15.55 -3.55
C GLY A 319 6.57 15.98 -2.09
N TRP A 320 7.31 15.22 -1.27
CA TRP A 320 7.37 15.40 0.17
C TRP A 320 8.45 16.38 0.63
N GLY A 321 9.52 16.56 -0.14
CA GLY A 321 10.62 17.47 0.21
C GLY A 321 10.41 18.91 -0.29
N VAL A 322 9.68 19.12 -1.38
CA VAL A 322 9.48 20.44 -2.01
C VAL A 322 8.02 20.87 -2.04
N LEU A 323 7.14 20.10 -2.69
CA LEU A 323 5.75 20.50 -2.93
C LEU A 323 4.89 20.50 -1.65
N SER A 324 5.06 19.50 -0.78
CA SER A 324 4.32 19.42 0.49
C SER A 324 4.64 20.60 1.43
N PRO A 325 5.91 20.96 1.70
CA PRO A 325 6.25 22.19 2.42
C PRO A 325 5.76 23.47 1.74
N LEU A 326 5.86 23.56 0.41
CA LEU A 326 5.38 24.72 -0.34
C LEU A 326 3.87 24.91 -0.16
N ALA A 327 3.07 23.85 -0.35
CA ALA A 327 1.62 23.89 -0.23
C ALA A 327 1.17 24.23 1.21
N LYS A 328 1.86 23.70 2.22
CA LYS A 328 1.58 24.01 3.63
C LYS A 328 1.93 25.46 3.99
N ASN A 329 3.12 25.93 3.62
CA ASN A 329 3.58 27.29 3.93
C ASN A 329 2.82 28.38 3.16
N ARG A 330 2.25 28.05 1.99
CA ARG A 330 1.40 28.96 1.21
C ARG A 330 -0.09 28.90 1.57
N GLY A 331 -0.47 28.07 2.55
CA GLY A 331 -1.86 27.90 2.98
C GLY A 331 -2.78 27.18 1.99
N TRP A 332 -2.23 26.54 0.95
CA TRP A 332 -3.01 25.79 -0.05
C TRP A 332 -3.55 24.45 0.50
N ALA A 333 -2.90 23.93 1.53
CA ALA A 333 -3.30 22.73 2.28
C ALA A 333 -3.32 23.05 3.79
N PRO A 334 -4.45 23.54 4.34
CA PRO A 334 -4.52 24.00 5.72
C PRO A 334 -4.49 22.85 6.74
N GLY A 335 -4.92 21.64 6.39
CA GLY A 335 -5.00 20.48 7.28
C GLY A 335 -3.65 19.89 7.71
N PRO A 336 -3.65 18.89 8.61
CA PRO A 336 -2.44 18.17 9.01
C PRO A 336 -1.71 17.57 7.80
N ILE A 337 -0.37 17.51 7.84
CA ILE A 337 0.42 17.02 6.70
C ILE A 337 0.08 15.57 6.31
N SER A 338 -0.33 14.75 7.28
CA SER A 338 -0.76 13.37 7.11
C SER A 338 -2.17 13.19 6.51
N ASP A 339 -3.00 14.23 6.46
CA ASP A 339 -4.39 14.15 6.01
C ASP A 339 -4.51 14.05 4.47
N TRP A 340 -5.48 13.24 4.03
CA TRP A 340 -5.74 12.95 2.63
C TRP A 340 -6.73 13.94 1.97
N GLU A 341 -7.61 14.63 2.71
CA GLU A 341 -8.57 15.57 2.10
C GLU A 341 -8.10 17.03 2.11
N THR A 342 -7.61 17.52 3.26
CA THR A 342 -7.22 18.93 3.50
C THR A 342 -5.72 19.11 3.75
N GLY A 343 -4.99 18.02 3.95
CA GLY A 343 -3.56 17.96 4.19
C GLY A 343 -2.69 18.08 2.93
N SER A 344 -1.40 18.37 3.13
CA SER A 344 -0.46 18.49 2.00
C SER A 344 -0.19 17.14 1.31
N LYS A 345 -0.34 16.01 2.02
CA LYS A 345 -0.39 14.66 1.43
C LYS A 345 -1.51 14.55 0.38
N GLY A 346 -2.73 14.94 0.73
CA GLY A 346 -3.84 15.01 -0.23
C GLY A 346 -3.54 15.93 -1.44
N TRP A 347 -2.93 17.08 -1.18
CA TRP A 347 -2.60 18.06 -2.23
C TRP A 347 -1.57 17.53 -3.25
N ILE A 348 -0.47 16.89 -2.81
CA ILE A 348 0.58 16.37 -3.72
C ILE A 348 0.11 15.17 -4.56
N VAL A 349 -0.89 14.42 -4.10
CA VAL A 349 -1.50 13.31 -4.87
C VAL A 349 -2.08 13.80 -6.19
N TRP A 350 -2.67 15.00 -6.25
CA TRP A 350 -3.18 15.56 -7.51
C TRP A 350 -2.10 15.80 -8.56
N THR A 351 -0.92 16.25 -8.13
CA THR A 351 0.24 16.43 -9.03
C THR A 351 0.77 15.06 -9.48
N SER A 352 0.83 14.08 -8.57
CA SER A 352 1.21 12.69 -8.88
C SER A 352 0.24 12.03 -9.88
N LEU A 353 -1.06 12.17 -9.69
CA LEU A 353 -2.11 11.65 -10.58
C LEU A 353 -1.97 12.21 -12.00
N ALA A 354 -1.69 13.50 -12.14
CA ALA A 354 -1.50 14.15 -13.43
C ALA A 354 -0.25 13.63 -14.17
N ILE A 355 0.83 13.34 -13.45
CA ILE A 355 2.03 12.67 -14.00
C ILE A 355 1.68 11.26 -14.50
N MET A 356 0.99 10.43 -13.69
CA MET A 356 0.57 9.09 -14.13
C MET A 356 -0.30 9.14 -15.38
N LEU A 357 -1.25 10.09 -15.43
CA LEU A 357 -2.20 10.22 -16.52
C LEU A 357 -1.50 10.65 -17.81
N ALA A 358 -0.59 11.62 -17.74
CA ALA A 358 0.21 12.05 -18.87
C ALA A 358 1.10 10.91 -19.41
N ASP A 359 1.83 10.22 -18.52
CA ASP A 359 2.71 9.11 -18.89
C ASP A 359 1.94 7.94 -19.53
N ALA A 360 0.77 7.61 -18.97
CA ALA A 360 -0.13 6.59 -19.51
C ALA A 360 -0.70 6.97 -20.88
N VAL A 361 -1.26 8.17 -21.02
CA VAL A 361 -1.87 8.64 -22.29
C VAL A 361 -0.83 8.74 -23.40
N ILE A 362 0.37 9.24 -23.12
CA ILE A 362 1.44 9.33 -24.12
C ILE A 362 2.00 7.94 -24.48
N SER A 363 2.26 7.08 -23.49
CA SER A 363 2.80 5.73 -23.75
C SER A 363 1.81 4.86 -24.52
N LEU A 364 0.56 4.80 -24.07
CA LEU A 364 -0.51 4.04 -24.73
C LEU A 364 -0.87 4.66 -26.09
N GLY A 365 -0.89 6.00 -26.18
CA GLY A 365 -1.06 6.73 -27.44
C GLY A 365 0.03 6.39 -28.46
N HIS A 366 1.30 6.34 -28.05
CA HIS A 366 2.40 5.92 -28.91
C HIS A 366 2.24 4.47 -29.39
N ILE A 367 1.95 3.53 -28.47
CA ILE A 367 1.74 2.11 -28.81
C ILE A 367 0.55 1.92 -29.76
N ALA A 368 -0.52 2.70 -29.62
CA ALA A 368 -1.69 2.67 -30.51
C ALA A 368 -1.43 3.33 -31.87
N LEU A 369 -0.78 4.50 -31.88
CA LEU A 369 -0.59 5.30 -33.10
C LEU A 369 0.55 4.78 -33.97
N ARG A 370 1.62 4.22 -33.37
CA ARG A 370 2.80 3.77 -34.13
C ARG A 370 2.45 2.80 -35.27
N PRO A 371 1.69 1.71 -35.07
CA PRO A 371 1.26 0.84 -36.18
C PRO A 371 0.43 1.57 -37.24
N VAL A 372 -0.42 2.52 -36.81
CA VAL A 372 -1.30 3.30 -37.72
C VAL A 372 -0.49 4.31 -38.55
N VAL A 373 0.56 4.91 -38.00
CA VAL A 373 1.44 5.85 -38.71
C VAL A 373 2.38 5.09 -39.67
N GLU A 374 3.00 4.01 -39.21
CA GLU A 374 3.93 3.21 -40.02
C GLU A 374 3.23 2.46 -41.16
N HIS A 375 2.03 1.90 -40.93
CA HIS A 375 1.36 1.00 -41.90
C HIS A 375 0.04 1.56 -42.47
N GLY A 376 -0.51 2.64 -41.90
CA GLY A 376 -1.73 3.30 -42.39
C GLY A 376 -1.66 3.73 -43.85
N PRO A 377 -0.54 4.31 -44.36
CA PRO A 377 -0.42 4.65 -45.78
C PRO A 377 -0.60 3.42 -46.69
N ALA A 378 0.04 2.29 -46.36
CA ALA A 378 -0.08 1.05 -47.12
C ALA A 378 -1.51 0.47 -47.04
N PHE A 379 -2.14 0.52 -45.86
CA PHE A 379 -3.52 0.07 -45.68
C PHE A 379 -4.54 0.93 -46.46
N VAL A 380 -4.38 2.26 -46.44
CA VAL A 380 -5.21 3.20 -47.22
C VAL A 380 -5.01 3.02 -48.72
N ILE A 381 -3.78 2.79 -49.18
CA ILE A 381 -3.49 2.46 -50.59
C ILE A 381 -4.18 1.14 -50.99
N SER A 382 -4.09 0.09 -50.16
CA SER A 382 -4.76 -1.20 -50.37
C SER A 382 -6.30 -1.06 -50.43
N LEU A 383 -6.90 -0.30 -49.51
CA LEU A 383 -8.33 0.03 -49.53
C LEU A 383 -8.74 0.82 -50.78
N LYS A 384 -7.95 1.82 -51.16
CA LYS A 384 -8.20 2.66 -52.35
C LYS A 384 -8.07 1.85 -53.65
N GLN A 385 -7.17 0.86 -53.70
CA GLN A 385 -7.05 -0.11 -54.78
C GLN A 385 -8.23 -1.10 -54.82
N LYS A 386 -8.66 -1.66 -53.67
CA LYS A 386 -9.83 -2.55 -53.57
C LYS A 386 -11.13 -1.84 -53.99
N TYR A 387 -11.33 -0.61 -53.52
CA TYR A 387 -12.45 0.24 -53.92
C TYR A 387 -12.42 0.55 -55.43
N LYS A 388 -11.26 0.90 -56.00
CA LYS A 388 -11.11 1.08 -57.45
C LYS A 388 -11.36 -0.18 -58.28
N ARG A 389 -11.09 -1.39 -57.74
CA ARG A 389 -11.25 -2.67 -58.48
C ARG A 389 -12.67 -3.26 -58.44
N GLY A 390 -13.49 -2.95 -57.44
CA GLY A 390 -14.82 -3.57 -57.29
C GLY A 390 -15.93 -2.72 -56.68
N GLY A 391 -15.70 -1.41 -56.51
CA GLY A 391 -16.65 -0.50 -55.87
C GLY A 391 -17.03 -0.95 -54.45
N LEU A 392 -18.26 -0.66 -54.02
CA LEU A 392 -18.78 -1.06 -52.72
C LEU A 392 -18.83 -2.59 -52.53
N ARG A 393 -19.18 -3.37 -53.57
CA ARG A 393 -19.21 -4.85 -53.48
C ARG A 393 -17.81 -5.46 -53.28
N GLY A 394 -16.78 -4.87 -53.90
CA GLY A 394 -15.39 -5.29 -53.72
C GLY A 394 -14.82 -5.04 -52.31
N LEU A 395 -15.46 -4.19 -51.50
CA LEU A 395 -15.10 -4.01 -50.09
C LEU A 395 -15.68 -5.12 -49.19
N PHE A 396 -16.81 -5.72 -49.58
CA PHE A 396 -17.54 -6.72 -48.79
C PHE A 396 -17.30 -8.18 -49.24
N GLN A 397 -16.64 -8.41 -50.38
CA GLN A 397 -16.23 -9.76 -50.78
C GLN A 397 -15.17 -10.34 -49.84
N ARG A 398 -15.59 -11.28 -48.97
CA ARG A 398 -14.69 -12.08 -48.14
C ARG A 398 -13.84 -12.99 -49.02
N HIS A 399 -12.54 -12.74 -49.03
CA HIS A 399 -11.52 -13.77 -49.21
C HIS A 399 -10.86 -14.05 -47.86
N PRO A 400 -10.35 -15.27 -47.61
CA PRO A 400 -9.60 -15.60 -46.40
C PRO A 400 -8.18 -15.01 -46.47
N THR A 401 -8.08 -13.68 -46.47
CA THR A 401 -6.78 -12.99 -46.41
C THR A 401 -6.21 -13.13 -45.01
N GLY A 402 -5.16 -13.93 -44.87
CA GLY A 402 -4.31 -13.89 -43.69
C GLY A 402 -3.76 -12.47 -43.49
N TYR A 403 -3.81 -12.00 -42.25
CA TYR A 403 -3.36 -10.66 -41.89
C TYR A 403 -1.90 -10.42 -42.28
N THR A 404 -1.60 -9.23 -42.79
CA THR A 404 -0.25 -8.74 -43.08
C THR A 404 0.56 -8.65 -41.80
N ALA A 405 1.66 -9.40 -41.72
CA ALA A 405 2.66 -9.23 -40.68
C ALA A 405 3.46 -7.94 -40.92
N VAL A 406 3.91 -7.33 -39.84
CA VAL A 406 4.93 -6.27 -39.87
C VAL A 406 6.26 -6.95 -40.19
N ALA A 407 6.78 -6.75 -41.40
CA ALA A 407 8.15 -7.13 -41.72
C ALA A 407 9.09 -6.07 -41.17
N HIS A 408 10.05 -6.47 -40.34
CA HIS A 408 11.10 -5.57 -39.89
C HIS A 408 12.15 -5.46 -41.00
N ASP A 409 12.36 -4.25 -41.52
CA ASP A 409 13.29 -3.98 -42.62
C ASP A 409 14.72 -3.85 -42.05
N GLU A 410 15.57 -4.87 -42.26
CA GLU A 410 16.99 -4.78 -41.89
C GLU A 410 17.77 -4.02 -42.97
N THR A 411 18.03 -2.75 -42.70
CA THR A 411 18.85 -1.89 -43.57
C THR A 411 20.32 -2.34 -43.61
N ILE A 412 20.66 -3.06 -44.68
CA ILE A 412 21.93 -3.04 -45.42
C ILE A 412 23.08 -2.24 -44.75
N THR A 413 23.97 -2.93 -44.02
CA THR A 413 25.37 -2.49 -43.84
C THR A 413 26.35 -3.66 -43.72
N SER A 414 26.79 -4.21 -44.86
CA SER A 414 28.16 -4.74 -44.99
C SER A 414 28.63 -4.62 -46.44
N ARG A 415 29.79 -3.96 -46.62
CA ARG A 415 30.55 -3.95 -47.88
C ARG A 415 31.69 -4.96 -47.75
N GLN A 416 32.15 -5.46 -48.89
CA GLN A 416 33.39 -6.23 -49.10
C GLN A 416 33.45 -7.65 -48.49
N SER A 417 33.10 -8.63 -49.33
CA SER A 417 34.15 -9.54 -49.83
C SER A 417 33.80 -9.98 -51.26
N THR A 418 34.83 -10.06 -52.10
CA THR A 418 34.74 -10.42 -53.52
C THR A 418 35.15 -11.87 -53.74
N SER A 419 34.38 -12.63 -54.53
CA SER A 419 34.94 -13.59 -55.49
C SER A 419 33.89 -14.11 -56.49
N THR A 420 34.29 -14.06 -57.77
CA THR A 420 33.90 -14.95 -58.90
C THR A 420 32.44 -15.42 -59.07
N ALA A 421 31.84 -14.96 -60.16
CA ALA A 421 30.74 -15.64 -60.83
C ALA A 421 31.27 -16.80 -61.70
N GLU A 422 30.50 -17.88 -61.81
CA GLU A 422 30.31 -18.76 -62.99
C GLU A 422 29.37 -19.92 -62.60
N GLY A 423 28.40 -20.29 -63.45
CA GLY A 423 27.55 -21.47 -63.17
C GLY A 423 26.10 -21.47 -63.69
N LEU A 424 25.93 -21.60 -65.01
CA LEU A 424 24.74 -22.13 -65.71
C LEU A 424 23.32 -21.64 -65.34
N SER A 425 22.81 -20.76 -66.20
CA SER A 425 21.41 -20.75 -66.62
C SER A 425 21.01 -22.05 -67.33
N GLY A 426 19.91 -22.70 -66.93
CA GLY A 426 19.40 -23.91 -67.59
C GLY A 426 17.92 -24.19 -67.36
N LEU A 427 17.10 -23.89 -68.38
CA LEU A 427 15.77 -24.46 -68.65
C LEU A 427 14.62 -24.22 -67.64
N SER A 428 13.86 -23.17 -67.93
CA SER A 428 12.42 -23.09 -67.69
C SER A 428 11.63 -24.17 -68.43
N ASN A 429 10.68 -24.87 -67.77
CA ASN A 429 9.24 -24.75 -68.09
C ASN A 429 8.29 -25.69 -67.32
N ILE A 430 7.19 -25.09 -66.82
CA ILE A 430 5.82 -25.64 -66.68
C ILE A 430 5.57 -26.78 -65.64
N GLY A 431 4.69 -26.51 -64.66
CA GLY A 431 4.12 -27.53 -63.76
C GLY A 431 3.52 -26.93 -62.48
N ASP A 432 2.21 -26.71 -62.46
CA ASP A 432 1.39 -25.99 -61.47
C ASP A 432 1.60 -26.21 -59.94
N GLU A 433 1.32 -25.11 -59.22
CA GLU A 433 0.71 -24.99 -57.89
C GLU A 433 1.42 -25.44 -56.58
N GLN A 434 1.26 -24.59 -55.53
CA GLN A 434 1.44 -24.87 -54.08
C GLN A 434 2.86 -24.91 -53.47
N GLY A 435 3.80 -24.02 -53.86
CA GLY A 435 5.10 -23.86 -53.16
C GLY A 435 5.19 -22.74 -52.08
N GLY A 436 4.35 -21.70 -52.12
CA GLY A 436 4.60 -20.44 -51.40
C GLY A 436 3.94 -20.27 -50.01
N ARG A 437 3.37 -21.32 -49.41
CA ARG A 437 2.50 -21.19 -48.23
C ARG A 437 3.26 -21.34 -46.89
N LYS A 438 3.95 -20.27 -46.50
CA LYS A 438 4.32 -19.89 -45.12
C LYS A 438 4.99 -20.95 -44.22
N VAL A 439 6.29 -20.73 -43.99
CA VAL A 439 7.08 -21.29 -42.87
C VAL A 439 6.45 -21.02 -41.47
N TRP A 440 5.54 -20.04 -41.35
CA TRP A 440 4.89 -19.63 -40.09
C TRP A 440 3.48 -20.22 -39.84
N ASP A 441 3.08 -21.25 -40.59
CA ASP A 441 1.81 -21.98 -40.37
C ASP A 441 1.99 -23.38 -39.74
N HIS A 442 3.21 -23.78 -39.36
CA HIS A 442 3.40 -24.87 -38.39
C HIS A 442 2.98 -24.40 -36.98
N ASP A 443 2.05 -25.12 -36.35
CA ASP A 443 1.70 -24.90 -34.94
C ASP A 443 2.90 -25.24 -34.04
N ASP A 444 3.21 -24.37 -33.08
CA ASP A 444 4.41 -24.45 -32.22
C ASP A 444 4.30 -25.47 -31.08
N ALA A 445 3.15 -26.12 -30.96
CA ALA A 445 2.89 -27.25 -30.08
C ALA A 445 1.85 -28.17 -30.75
N PRO A 446 1.82 -29.48 -30.44
CA PRO A 446 0.82 -30.40 -30.99
C PRO A 446 -0.62 -29.88 -30.76
N PRO A 447 -1.55 -30.06 -31.71
CA PRO A 447 -2.92 -29.53 -31.61
C PRO A 447 -3.66 -29.93 -30.31
N GLU A 448 -3.31 -31.07 -29.72
CA GLU A 448 -3.86 -31.55 -28.45
C GLU A 448 -3.44 -30.71 -27.22
N GLN A 449 -2.27 -30.08 -27.30
CA GLN A 449 -1.67 -29.23 -26.27
C GLN A 449 -2.11 -27.76 -26.39
N LEU A 450 -2.72 -27.37 -27.51
CA LEU A 450 -3.31 -26.05 -27.70
C LEU A 450 -4.71 -25.97 -27.06
N VAL A 451 -5.13 -24.75 -26.71
CA VAL A 451 -6.50 -24.49 -26.23
C VAL A 451 -7.41 -24.40 -27.45
N GLY A 452 -8.29 -25.39 -27.63
CA GLY A 452 -9.14 -25.48 -28.81
C GLY A 452 -10.07 -24.28 -28.99
N THR A 453 -10.19 -23.77 -30.23
CA THR A 453 -10.96 -22.56 -30.58
C THR A 453 -12.40 -22.58 -30.07
N LYS A 454 -13.05 -23.75 -30.03
CA LYS A 454 -14.41 -23.90 -29.45
C LYS A 454 -14.46 -23.54 -27.96
N ILE A 455 -13.46 -23.98 -27.18
CA ILE A 455 -13.34 -23.68 -25.74
C ILE A 455 -13.13 -22.18 -25.55
N VAL A 456 -12.28 -21.55 -26.37
CA VAL A 456 -12.04 -20.10 -26.32
C VAL A 456 -13.31 -19.32 -26.66
N SER A 457 -13.99 -19.63 -27.78
CA SER A 457 -15.17 -18.88 -28.22
C SER A 457 -16.35 -19.02 -27.26
N ILE A 458 -16.66 -20.24 -26.82
CA ILE A 458 -17.75 -20.49 -25.86
C ILE A 458 -17.37 -19.93 -24.47
N GLY A 459 -16.15 -20.18 -24.03
CA GLY A 459 -15.63 -19.68 -22.74
C GLY A 459 -15.60 -18.16 -22.66
N LEU A 460 -15.31 -17.46 -23.76
CA LEU A 460 -15.32 -15.99 -23.80
C LEU A 460 -16.75 -15.45 -23.65
N VAL A 461 -17.71 -16.02 -24.39
CA VAL A 461 -19.13 -15.63 -24.27
C VAL A 461 -19.64 -15.92 -22.85
N LEU A 462 -19.36 -17.10 -22.30
CA LEU A 462 -19.80 -17.47 -20.95
C LEU A 462 -19.14 -16.62 -19.87
N SER A 463 -17.83 -16.34 -19.95
CA SER A 463 -17.13 -15.50 -18.97
C SER A 463 -17.53 -14.03 -19.05
N VAL A 464 -17.81 -13.49 -20.24
CA VAL A 464 -18.36 -12.13 -20.40
C VAL A 464 -19.77 -12.04 -19.81
N LEU A 465 -20.67 -13.00 -20.13
CA LEU A 465 -22.02 -13.04 -19.55
C LEU A 465 -21.99 -13.23 -18.03
N PHE A 466 -21.10 -14.08 -17.52
CA PHE A 466 -20.92 -14.28 -16.09
C PHE A 466 -20.37 -13.04 -15.39
N CYS A 467 -19.40 -12.32 -16.00
CA CYS A 467 -18.91 -11.04 -15.51
C CYS A 467 -20.05 -10.01 -15.39
N ILE A 468 -20.83 -9.84 -16.46
CA ILE A 468 -21.99 -8.93 -16.48
C ILE A 468 -23.02 -9.31 -15.41
N ALA A 469 -23.35 -10.60 -15.30
CA ALA A 469 -24.29 -11.11 -14.30
C ALA A 469 -23.79 -10.89 -12.86
N SER A 470 -22.53 -11.20 -12.56
CA SER A 470 -21.93 -10.97 -11.24
C SER A 470 -21.92 -9.49 -10.84
N ILE A 471 -21.59 -8.58 -11.75
CA ILE A 471 -21.62 -7.14 -11.50
C ILE A 471 -23.05 -6.68 -11.22
N HIS A 472 -24.03 -7.19 -11.98
CA HIS A 472 -25.44 -6.87 -11.78
C HIS A 472 -26.02 -7.47 -10.47
N ILE A 473 -25.62 -8.67 -10.05
CA ILE A 473 -26.00 -9.25 -8.76
C ILE A 473 -25.42 -8.46 -7.59
N THR A 474 -24.18 -7.97 -7.72
CA THR A 474 -23.51 -7.20 -6.66
C THR A 474 -24.07 -5.78 -6.54
N PHE A 475 -24.29 -5.07 -7.66
CA PHE A 475 -24.56 -3.62 -7.73
C PHE A 475 -25.81 -3.20 -8.52
N GLY A 476 -26.74 -4.12 -8.82
CA GLY A 476 -27.73 -3.97 -9.90
C GLY A 476 -28.64 -2.74 -9.90
N GLU A 477 -28.99 -2.18 -8.74
CA GLU A 477 -29.79 -0.95 -8.65
C GLU A 477 -28.96 0.34 -8.85
N LEU A 478 -27.64 0.26 -8.67
CA LEU A 478 -26.73 1.41 -8.68
C LEU A 478 -25.97 1.56 -10.01
N VAL A 479 -25.78 0.46 -10.76
CA VAL A 479 -25.01 0.43 -12.01
C VAL A 479 -25.89 0.03 -13.19
N PRO A 480 -26.05 0.89 -14.21
CA PRO A 480 -26.88 0.55 -15.36
C PRO A 480 -26.22 -0.51 -16.23
N LEU A 481 -27.02 -1.49 -16.68
CA LEU A 481 -26.54 -2.66 -17.43
C LEU A 481 -25.71 -2.30 -18.68
N TYR A 482 -26.08 -1.24 -19.41
CA TYR A 482 -25.32 -0.78 -20.58
C TYR A 482 -23.90 -0.34 -20.21
N GLY A 483 -23.71 0.26 -19.03
CA GLY A 483 -22.41 0.69 -18.52
C GLY A 483 -21.50 -0.52 -18.26
N THR A 484 -22.03 -1.55 -17.61
CA THR A 484 -21.31 -2.82 -17.38
C THR A 484 -20.89 -3.48 -18.70
N ILE A 485 -21.79 -3.53 -19.69
CA ILE A 485 -21.50 -4.12 -21.01
C ILE A 485 -20.35 -3.35 -21.68
N ILE A 486 -20.43 -2.02 -21.75
CA ILE A 486 -19.38 -1.18 -22.33
C ILE A 486 -18.05 -1.37 -21.60
N ALA A 487 -18.06 -1.51 -20.26
CA ALA A 487 -16.85 -1.68 -19.46
C ALA A 487 -16.12 -2.98 -19.81
N VAL A 488 -16.83 -4.11 -19.93
CA VAL A 488 -16.22 -5.41 -20.28
C VAL A 488 -15.67 -5.41 -21.71
N PHE A 489 -16.39 -4.84 -22.68
CA PHE A 489 -15.89 -4.73 -24.05
C PHE A 489 -14.67 -3.82 -24.17
N MET A 490 -14.67 -2.68 -23.47
CA MET A 490 -13.53 -1.76 -23.45
C MET A 490 -12.33 -2.37 -22.71
N ALA A 491 -12.55 -3.10 -21.63
CA ALA A 491 -11.50 -3.83 -20.91
C ALA A 491 -10.74 -4.78 -21.84
N MET A 492 -11.45 -5.60 -22.64
CA MET A 492 -10.82 -6.49 -23.62
C MET A 492 -9.98 -5.72 -24.66
N LEU A 493 -10.44 -4.57 -25.15
CA LEU A 493 -9.66 -3.75 -26.10
C LEU A 493 -8.37 -3.22 -25.44
N LEU A 494 -8.47 -2.72 -24.21
CA LEU A 494 -7.32 -2.20 -23.46
C LEU A 494 -6.35 -3.31 -23.01
N SER A 495 -6.83 -4.54 -22.78
CA SER A 495 -5.99 -5.71 -22.53
C SER A 495 -4.98 -5.98 -23.65
N ILE A 496 -5.36 -5.76 -24.92
CA ILE A 496 -4.43 -5.93 -26.06
C ILE A 496 -3.23 -4.99 -25.92
N MET A 497 -3.48 -3.74 -25.51
CA MET A 497 -2.43 -2.74 -25.30
C MET A 497 -1.56 -3.07 -24.08
N GLY A 498 -2.19 -3.53 -22.99
CA GLY A 498 -1.48 -3.97 -21.78
C GLY A 498 -0.55 -5.15 -22.03
N VAL A 499 -1.04 -6.17 -22.75
CA VAL A 499 -0.26 -7.35 -23.16
C VAL A 499 0.95 -6.97 -24.02
N ARG A 500 0.79 -6.06 -24.99
CA ARG A 500 1.91 -5.60 -25.83
C ARG A 500 2.93 -4.79 -25.03
N ALA A 501 2.48 -3.83 -24.23
CA ALA A 501 3.36 -3.04 -23.36
C ALA A 501 4.16 -3.94 -22.40
N LEU A 502 3.52 -4.95 -21.82
CA LEU A 502 4.15 -5.97 -20.99
C LEU A 502 5.17 -6.82 -21.78
N GLY A 503 4.84 -7.25 -22.99
CA GLY A 503 5.74 -8.02 -23.86
C GLY A 503 6.98 -7.25 -24.30
N GLU A 504 6.88 -5.93 -24.48
CA GLU A 504 8.00 -5.04 -24.87
C GLU A 504 8.83 -4.54 -23.68
N THR A 505 8.18 -4.20 -22.55
CA THR A 505 8.81 -3.40 -21.47
C THR A 505 8.84 -4.09 -20.10
N ASP A 506 8.23 -5.27 -19.97
CA ASP A 506 8.01 -6.00 -18.71
C ASP A 506 7.08 -5.31 -17.69
N LEU A 507 6.51 -4.16 -18.05
CA LEU A 507 5.55 -3.42 -17.22
C LEU A 507 4.18 -3.47 -17.88
N ASN A 508 3.19 -4.04 -17.19
CA ASN A 508 1.80 -3.96 -17.60
C ASN A 508 1.25 -2.60 -17.08
N PRO A 509 0.90 -1.63 -17.94
CA PRO A 509 0.48 -0.29 -17.53
C PRO A 509 -0.97 -0.26 -17.03
N VAL A 510 -1.37 -1.27 -16.24
CA VAL A 510 -2.74 -1.51 -15.76
C VAL A 510 -3.31 -0.26 -15.07
N SER A 511 -2.54 0.34 -14.16
CA SER A 511 -2.94 1.57 -13.47
C SER A 511 -3.17 2.77 -14.40
N GLY A 512 -2.56 2.78 -15.59
CA GLY A 512 -2.79 3.78 -16.63
C GLY A 512 -4.00 3.45 -17.52
N ILE A 513 -4.11 2.18 -17.93
CA ILE A 513 -5.26 1.61 -18.65
C ILE A 513 -6.56 1.91 -17.90
N SER A 514 -6.61 1.64 -16.60
CA SER A 514 -7.79 1.88 -15.76
C SER A 514 -8.15 3.35 -15.66
N LYS A 515 -7.17 4.27 -15.65
CA LYS A 515 -7.45 5.72 -15.65
C LYS A 515 -8.00 6.21 -16.98
N ILE A 516 -7.56 5.63 -18.11
CA ILE A 516 -8.18 5.90 -19.42
C ILE A 516 -9.61 5.36 -19.47
N ALA A 517 -9.86 4.18 -18.89
CA ALA A 517 -11.22 3.65 -18.71
C ALA A 517 -12.11 4.61 -17.88
N GLN A 518 -11.59 5.14 -16.77
CA GLN A 518 -12.29 6.14 -15.94
C GLN A 518 -12.59 7.44 -16.72
N LEU A 519 -11.63 7.95 -17.51
CA LEU A 519 -11.86 9.13 -18.37
C LEU A 519 -12.98 8.88 -19.41
N PHE A 520 -12.96 7.72 -20.07
CA PHE A 520 -13.96 7.39 -21.09
C PHE A 520 -15.36 7.24 -20.48
N PHE A 521 -15.47 6.63 -19.30
CA PHE A 521 -16.76 6.49 -18.61
C PHE A 521 -17.35 7.81 -18.13
N ALA A 522 -16.53 8.82 -17.84
CA ALA A 522 -17.02 10.16 -17.51
C ALA A 522 -17.69 10.89 -18.68
N LEU A 523 -17.42 10.48 -19.92
CA LEU A 523 -18.09 11.01 -21.12
C LEU A 523 -19.42 10.30 -21.42
N ILE A 524 -19.59 9.07 -20.94
CA ILE A 524 -20.77 8.23 -21.21
C ILE A 524 -21.83 8.37 -20.12
N ILE A 525 -21.42 8.44 -18.85
CA ILE A 525 -22.35 8.47 -17.72
C ILE A 525 -22.75 9.92 -17.41
N PRO A 526 -24.07 10.25 -17.40
CA PRO A 526 -24.52 11.59 -17.04
C PRO A 526 -24.08 11.98 -15.62
N GLN A 527 -23.46 13.15 -15.50
CA GLN A 527 -22.95 13.67 -14.21
C GLN A 527 -24.06 14.04 -13.22
N THR A 528 -25.31 14.07 -13.67
CA THR A 528 -26.52 14.19 -12.82
C THR A 528 -26.83 12.92 -12.03
N ASN A 529 -26.26 11.76 -12.39
CA ASN A 529 -26.44 10.52 -11.64
C ASN A 529 -25.57 10.54 -10.36
N LYS A 530 -26.22 10.43 -9.19
CA LYS A 530 -25.54 10.37 -7.88
C LYS A 530 -24.55 9.20 -7.74
N ALA A 531 -24.74 8.12 -8.51
CA ALA A 531 -23.83 6.98 -8.57
C ALA A 531 -22.71 7.11 -9.62
N SER A 532 -22.52 8.28 -10.26
CA SER A 532 -21.50 8.47 -11.32
C SER A 532 -20.09 8.06 -10.89
N VAL A 533 -19.68 8.44 -9.67
CA VAL A 533 -18.39 8.08 -9.07
C VAL A 533 -18.24 6.56 -8.90
N LEU A 534 -19.29 5.88 -8.40
CA LEU A 534 -19.32 4.43 -8.22
C LEU A 534 -19.24 3.68 -9.57
N ILE A 535 -20.03 4.10 -10.56
CA ILE A 535 -20.02 3.50 -11.90
C ILE A 535 -18.64 3.66 -12.54
N ASN A 536 -17.99 4.81 -12.32
CA ASN A 536 -16.64 5.11 -12.79
C ASN A 536 -15.58 4.20 -12.15
N LEU A 537 -15.64 3.98 -10.83
CA LEU A 537 -14.78 3.04 -10.10
C LEU A 537 -14.92 1.61 -10.63
N ILE A 538 -16.16 1.12 -10.78
CA ILE A 538 -16.45 -0.24 -11.25
C ILE A 538 -15.96 -0.44 -12.69
N ALA A 539 -16.18 0.53 -13.58
CA ALA A 539 -15.71 0.46 -14.97
C ALA A 539 -14.17 0.38 -15.07
N GLY A 540 -13.47 1.19 -14.28
CA GLY A 540 -12.01 1.10 -14.19
C GLY A 540 -11.56 -0.25 -13.61
N ALA A 541 -12.23 -0.78 -12.59
CA ALA A 541 -11.90 -2.07 -11.97
C ALA A 541 -12.02 -3.26 -12.94
N VAL A 542 -13.07 -3.26 -13.77
CA VAL A 542 -13.23 -4.25 -14.85
C VAL A 542 -12.07 -4.14 -15.85
N SER A 543 -11.65 -2.92 -16.20
CA SER A 543 -10.50 -2.69 -17.08
C SER A 543 -9.17 -3.11 -16.46
N GLU A 544 -8.98 -2.92 -15.15
CA GLU A 544 -7.83 -3.41 -14.38
C GLU A 544 -7.75 -4.93 -14.45
N ALA A 545 -8.83 -5.61 -14.04
CA ALA A 545 -8.93 -7.06 -14.00
C ALA A 545 -8.60 -7.71 -15.35
N GLY A 546 -9.24 -7.21 -16.42
CA GLY A 546 -9.08 -7.74 -17.76
C GLY A 546 -7.67 -7.55 -18.34
N ALA A 547 -7.05 -6.39 -18.11
CA ALA A 547 -5.70 -6.11 -18.64
C ALA A 547 -4.60 -6.83 -17.85
N LEU A 548 -4.79 -6.98 -16.53
CA LEU A 548 -3.87 -7.68 -15.64
C LEU A 548 -3.81 -9.18 -15.97
N GLN A 549 -4.93 -9.88 -15.87
CA GLN A 549 -5.02 -11.33 -16.13
C GLN A 549 -4.55 -11.71 -17.53
N ALA A 550 -4.87 -10.89 -18.53
CA ALA A 550 -4.44 -11.11 -19.90
C ALA A 550 -2.92 -10.99 -20.05
N GLY A 551 -2.30 -10.03 -19.35
CA GLY A 551 -0.86 -9.88 -19.28
C GLY A 551 -0.19 -11.07 -18.59
N ASP A 552 -0.73 -11.49 -17.45
CA ASP A 552 -0.18 -12.59 -16.65
C ASP A 552 -0.17 -13.91 -17.43
N LEU A 553 -1.27 -14.25 -18.13
CA LEU A 553 -1.32 -15.44 -18.98
C LEU A 553 -0.25 -15.39 -20.08
N MET A 554 0.09 -14.21 -20.62
CA MET A 554 1.09 -14.10 -21.67
C MET A 554 2.52 -14.22 -21.14
N GLN A 555 2.80 -13.75 -19.91
CA GLN A 555 4.07 -14.03 -19.22
C GLN A 555 4.22 -15.54 -18.93
N ASP A 556 3.16 -16.19 -18.45
CA ASP A 556 3.12 -17.64 -18.24
C ASP A 556 3.33 -18.39 -19.56
N LEU A 557 2.56 -18.08 -20.61
CA LEU A 557 2.67 -18.76 -21.91
C LEU A 557 4.01 -18.50 -22.61
N LYS A 558 4.71 -17.38 -22.36
CA LYS A 558 6.11 -17.23 -22.80
C LYS A 558 7.01 -18.20 -22.03
N THR A 559 6.88 -18.24 -20.70
CA THR A 559 7.66 -19.14 -19.83
C THR A 559 7.53 -20.60 -20.28
N GLY A 560 6.30 -21.03 -20.56
CA GLY A 560 6.02 -22.38 -21.04
C GLY A 560 6.48 -22.65 -22.46
N HIS A 561 6.31 -21.69 -23.39
CA HIS A 561 6.82 -21.82 -24.77
C HIS A 561 8.36 -22.00 -24.80
N LEU A 562 9.10 -21.29 -23.94
CA LEU A 562 10.56 -21.44 -23.83
C LEU A 562 11.00 -22.78 -23.20
N LEU A 563 10.12 -23.49 -22.49
CA LEU A 563 10.41 -24.73 -21.76
C LEU A 563 9.67 -25.97 -22.30
N GLY A 564 8.90 -25.83 -23.39
CA GLY A 564 8.10 -26.92 -23.95
C GLY A 564 6.88 -27.33 -23.11
N ALA A 565 6.34 -26.44 -22.28
CA ALA A 565 5.12 -26.71 -21.52
C ALA A 565 3.85 -26.47 -22.35
N ALA A 566 2.89 -27.40 -22.27
CA ALA A 566 1.64 -27.33 -23.03
C ALA A 566 0.80 -26.09 -22.66
N PRO A 567 0.47 -25.19 -23.63
CA PRO A 567 -0.33 -23.97 -23.37
C PRO A 567 -1.68 -24.23 -22.69
N LYS A 568 -2.33 -25.36 -23.04
CA LYS A 568 -3.58 -25.83 -22.42
C LYS A 568 -3.44 -26.15 -20.94
N ALA A 569 -2.31 -26.70 -20.50
CA ALA A 569 -2.09 -27.00 -19.08
C ALA A 569 -1.94 -25.71 -18.26
N GLN A 570 -1.23 -24.70 -18.81
CA GLN A 570 -1.08 -23.39 -18.20
C GLN A 570 -2.39 -22.62 -18.12
N PHE A 571 -3.16 -22.60 -19.22
CA PHE A 571 -4.50 -22.01 -19.25
C PHE A 571 -5.40 -22.57 -18.14
N TRP A 572 -5.50 -23.91 -18.02
CA TRP A 572 -6.28 -24.53 -16.93
C TRP A 572 -5.68 -24.28 -15.55
N GLY A 573 -4.35 -24.27 -15.43
CA GLY A 573 -3.65 -23.93 -14.18
C GLY A 573 -4.02 -22.53 -13.69
N GLN A 574 -3.99 -21.53 -14.57
CA GLN A 574 -4.33 -20.16 -14.24
C GLN A 574 -5.84 -19.97 -13.98
N ILE A 575 -6.73 -20.65 -14.71
CA ILE A 575 -8.17 -20.67 -14.41
C ILE A 575 -8.43 -21.24 -13.00
N ILE A 576 -7.75 -22.33 -12.61
CA ILE A 576 -7.87 -22.90 -11.25
C ILE A 576 -7.29 -21.94 -10.21
N GLY A 577 -6.09 -21.42 -10.44
CA GLY A 577 -5.43 -20.45 -9.55
C GLY A 577 -6.28 -19.20 -9.32
N ALA A 578 -6.81 -18.60 -10.39
CA ALA A 578 -7.66 -17.41 -10.33
C ALA A 578 -9.00 -17.68 -9.63
N THR A 579 -9.65 -18.83 -9.86
CA THR A 579 -10.88 -19.23 -9.14
C THR A 579 -10.64 -19.34 -7.63
N VAL A 580 -9.61 -20.08 -7.22
CA VAL A 580 -9.29 -20.25 -5.78
C VAL A 580 -8.83 -18.92 -5.19
N GLY A 581 -7.98 -18.18 -5.90
CA GLY A 581 -7.49 -16.87 -5.51
C GLY A 581 -8.58 -15.83 -5.35
N ALA A 582 -9.63 -15.83 -6.18
CA ALA A 582 -10.78 -14.94 -6.06
C ALA A 582 -11.53 -15.17 -4.73
N VAL A 583 -11.83 -16.43 -4.39
CA VAL A 583 -12.51 -16.80 -3.13
C VAL A 583 -11.62 -16.53 -1.91
N VAL A 584 -10.35 -16.93 -1.99
CA VAL A 584 -9.38 -16.79 -0.89
C VAL A 584 -9.04 -15.31 -0.66
N SER A 585 -8.89 -14.49 -1.70
CA SER A 585 -8.62 -13.05 -1.55
C SER A 585 -9.80 -12.32 -0.88
N ALA A 586 -11.04 -12.71 -1.19
CA ALA A 586 -12.22 -12.17 -0.49
C ALA A 586 -12.20 -12.48 1.01
N TRP A 587 -11.81 -13.71 1.38
CA TRP A 587 -11.72 -14.13 2.77
C TRP A 587 -10.56 -13.45 3.50
N ILE A 588 -9.38 -13.40 2.88
CA ILE A 588 -8.19 -12.75 3.44
C ILE A 588 -8.42 -11.24 3.58
N TYR A 589 -9.01 -10.57 2.60
CA TYR A 589 -9.40 -9.15 2.71
C TYR A 589 -10.29 -8.93 3.94
N ARG A 590 -11.36 -9.73 4.07
CA ARG A 590 -12.26 -9.64 5.23
C ARG A 590 -11.54 -9.88 6.55
N LEU A 591 -10.62 -10.85 6.61
CA LEU A 591 -9.79 -11.13 7.77
C LEU A 591 -8.90 -9.93 8.15
N TYR A 592 -8.21 -9.30 7.19
CA TYR A 592 -7.42 -8.09 7.46
C TYR A 592 -8.29 -6.92 7.93
N THR A 593 -9.41 -6.63 7.26
CA THR A 593 -10.32 -5.53 7.65
C THR A 593 -11.07 -5.75 8.98
N ALA A 594 -11.14 -6.99 9.47
CA ALA A 594 -11.76 -7.30 10.76
C ALA A 594 -10.77 -7.25 11.94
N VAL A 595 -9.46 -7.39 11.66
CA VAL A 595 -8.40 -7.43 12.69
C VAL A 595 -7.63 -6.10 12.77
N TYR A 596 -7.56 -5.34 11.66
CA TYR A 596 -6.86 -4.07 11.57
C TYR A 596 -7.78 -2.93 11.14
N GLU A 597 -7.47 -1.73 11.60
CA GLU A 597 -8.10 -0.49 11.16
C GLU A 597 -7.64 -0.13 9.74
N VAL A 598 -8.61 0.07 8.84
CA VAL A 598 -8.41 0.41 7.42
C VAL A 598 -9.39 1.52 7.05
N PRO A 599 -8.94 2.70 6.57
CA PRO A 599 -7.55 3.16 6.51
C PRO A 599 -6.96 3.41 7.91
N GLY A 600 -5.70 3.05 8.13
CA GLY A 600 -4.99 3.28 9.40
C GLY A 600 -3.48 3.42 9.23
N ASP A 601 -2.74 3.57 10.33
CA ASP A 601 -1.28 3.79 10.32
C ASP A 601 -0.51 2.68 9.57
N LEU A 602 -0.92 1.42 9.76
CA LEU A 602 -0.31 0.26 9.11
C LEU A 602 -0.81 0.05 7.67
N PHE A 603 -2.11 0.26 7.42
CA PHE A 603 -2.76 0.04 6.13
C PHE A 603 -3.39 1.33 5.63
N GLN A 604 -2.58 2.17 4.99
CA GLN A 604 -3.01 3.48 4.51
C GLN A 604 -3.88 3.43 3.24
N VAL A 605 -3.98 2.27 2.58
CA VAL A 605 -4.69 2.03 1.31
C VAL A 605 -4.49 3.16 0.26
N PRO A 606 -3.24 3.57 -0.05
CA PRO A 606 -2.97 4.74 -0.88
C PRO A 606 -3.56 4.62 -2.30
N THR A 607 -3.65 3.40 -2.83
CA THR A 607 -4.31 3.12 -4.11
C THR A 607 -5.79 3.49 -4.06
N ALA A 608 -6.51 3.25 -2.96
CA ALA A 608 -7.91 3.61 -2.83
C ALA A 608 -8.15 5.12 -3.00
N PHE A 609 -7.28 5.95 -2.42
CA PHE A 609 -7.29 7.40 -2.61
C PHE A 609 -7.03 7.80 -4.07
N VAL A 610 -6.03 7.20 -4.72
CA VAL A 610 -5.75 7.38 -6.16
C VAL A 610 -6.98 7.07 -7.03
N TRP A 611 -7.71 6.00 -6.72
CA TRP A 611 -8.92 5.58 -7.45
C TRP A 611 -10.10 6.53 -7.26
N ILE A 612 -10.46 6.86 -6.01
CA ILE A 612 -11.60 7.74 -5.71
C ILE A 612 -11.35 9.18 -6.17
N PHE A 613 -10.12 9.69 -6.05
CA PHE A 613 -9.77 11.03 -6.52
C PHE A 613 -9.82 11.13 -8.05
N THR A 614 -9.35 10.11 -8.77
CA THR A 614 -9.51 10.07 -10.23
C THR A 614 -10.99 10.06 -10.61
N ALA A 615 -11.80 9.20 -9.98
CA ALA A 615 -13.24 9.12 -10.25
C ALA A 615 -13.95 10.45 -9.98
N ARG A 616 -13.67 11.11 -8.85
CA ARG A 616 -14.25 12.42 -8.48
C ARG A 616 -13.86 13.56 -9.42
N LEU A 617 -12.60 13.59 -9.85
CA LEU A 617 -12.08 14.60 -10.78
C LEU A 617 -12.79 14.52 -12.12
N VAL A 618 -12.91 13.32 -12.70
CA VAL A 618 -13.55 13.14 -14.01
C VAL A 618 -15.07 13.33 -13.94
N THR A 619 -15.69 13.17 -12.76
CA THR A 619 -17.11 13.49 -12.53
C THR A 619 -17.37 14.94 -12.10
N GLY A 620 -16.38 15.83 -12.18
CA GLY A 620 -16.57 17.28 -12.02
C GLY A 620 -16.49 17.84 -10.60
N LYS A 621 -15.96 17.10 -9.61
CA LYS A 621 -15.58 17.71 -8.32
C LYS A 621 -14.27 18.48 -8.49
N GLY A 622 -14.26 19.73 -8.03
CA GLY A 622 -13.13 20.66 -8.21
C GLY A 622 -11.85 20.20 -7.52
N LEU A 623 -10.72 20.61 -8.08
CA LEU A 623 -9.38 20.43 -7.49
C LEU A 623 -9.16 21.40 -6.31
N PRO A 624 -8.30 21.04 -5.34
CA PRO A 624 -7.83 21.98 -4.32
C PRO A 624 -7.17 23.23 -4.93
N TYR A 625 -7.14 24.32 -4.17
CA TYR A 625 -6.54 25.58 -4.60
C TYR A 625 -5.07 25.39 -5.02
N MET A 626 -4.68 26.01 -6.14
CA MET A 626 -3.37 25.88 -6.82
C MET A 626 -2.98 24.46 -7.29
N ALA A 627 -3.75 23.41 -7.01
CA ALA A 627 -3.38 22.05 -7.40
C ALA A 627 -3.47 21.83 -8.91
N ARG A 628 -4.37 22.55 -9.61
CA ARG A 628 -4.57 22.44 -11.06
C ARG A 628 -3.35 22.91 -11.85
N GLU A 629 -2.76 24.02 -11.43
CA GLU A 629 -1.64 24.70 -12.07
C GLU A 629 -0.39 23.82 -12.01
N PHE A 630 -0.09 23.27 -10.82
CA PHE A 630 1.01 22.34 -10.60
C PHE A 630 0.77 21.00 -11.30
N ALA A 631 -0.45 20.46 -11.25
CA ALA A 631 -0.83 19.24 -11.97
C ALA A 631 -0.66 19.39 -13.49
N MET A 632 -1.11 20.51 -14.08
CA MET A 632 -0.94 20.80 -15.51
C MET A 632 0.54 20.97 -15.88
N GLY A 633 1.32 21.72 -15.09
CA GLY A 633 2.76 21.88 -15.32
C GLY A 633 3.51 20.55 -15.29
N ALA A 634 3.22 19.72 -14.28
CA ALA A 634 3.81 18.39 -14.15
C ALA A 634 3.38 17.46 -15.29
N ALA A 635 2.10 17.46 -15.70
CA ALA A 635 1.61 16.68 -16.83
C ALA A 635 2.32 17.04 -18.14
N VAL A 636 2.56 18.32 -18.42
CA VAL A 636 3.29 18.76 -19.62
C VAL A 636 4.76 18.33 -19.57
N ILE A 637 5.45 18.55 -18.44
CA ILE A 637 6.86 18.14 -18.26
C ILE A 637 7.00 16.63 -18.46
N PHE A 638 6.14 15.83 -17.82
CA PHE A 638 6.21 14.38 -17.91
C PHE A 638 5.75 13.84 -19.26
N ALA A 639 4.77 14.46 -19.93
CA ALA A 639 4.47 14.12 -21.33
C ALA A 639 5.69 14.30 -22.24
N VAL A 640 6.47 15.38 -22.07
CA VAL A 640 7.73 15.59 -22.80
C VAL A 640 8.78 14.54 -22.41
N PHE A 641 8.95 14.24 -21.12
CA PHE A 641 9.87 13.20 -20.66
C PHE A 641 9.51 11.81 -21.22
N THR A 642 8.23 11.43 -21.24
CA THR A 642 7.75 10.19 -21.85
C THR A 642 8.07 10.17 -23.34
N ILE A 643 7.74 11.23 -24.10
CA ILE A 643 8.09 11.33 -25.54
C ILE A 643 9.59 11.16 -25.77
N LEU A 644 10.43 11.84 -24.97
CA LEU A 644 11.89 11.74 -25.06
C LEU A 644 12.37 10.33 -24.70
N ARG A 645 11.82 9.71 -23.67
CA ARG A 645 12.16 8.36 -23.21
C ARG A 645 11.79 7.30 -24.24
N THR A 646 10.62 7.43 -24.86
CA THR A 646 10.17 6.58 -25.99
C THR A 646 11.08 6.73 -27.21
N LYS A 647 11.48 7.96 -27.58
CA LYS A 647 12.49 8.20 -28.64
C LYS A 647 13.93 7.83 -28.24
N GLY A 648 14.15 7.57 -26.95
CA GLY A 648 15.44 7.25 -26.34
C GLY A 648 15.69 5.77 -26.13
N ILE A 649 14.74 4.88 -26.44
CA ILE A 649 14.91 3.43 -26.29
C ILE A 649 16.21 2.98 -26.98
N GLY A 650 17.06 2.27 -26.25
CA GLY A 650 18.37 1.80 -26.71
C GLY A 650 19.55 2.80 -26.60
N LYS A 651 19.34 4.03 -26.13
CA LYS A 651 20.40 5.05 -25.99
C LYS A 651 20.89 5.22 -24.55
N LYS A 652 22.19 5.46 -24.36
CA LYS A 652 22.84 5.59 -23.03
C LYS A 652 22.18 6.62 -22.09
N TRP A 653 21.54 7.65 -22.65
CA TRP A 653 20.84 8.70 -21.89
C TRP A 653 19.43 8.32 -21.40
N HIS A 654 18.84 7.21 -21.88
CA HIS A 654 17.48 6.79 -21.50
C HIS A 654 17.29 6.65 -19.99
N ALA A 655 18.28 6.11 -19.28
CA ALA A 655 18.22 5.88 -17.83
C ALA A 655 18.12 7.16 -17.00
N TYR A 656 18.60 8.29 -17.53
CA TYR A 656 18.61 9.58 -16.84
C TYR A 656 17.28 10.33 -16.96
N ILE A 657 16.38 9.94 -17.89
CA ILE A 657 15.06 10.55 -18.02
C ILE A 657 14.08 9.91 -17.03
N PRO A 658 13.51 10.67 -16.07
CA PRO A 658 12.59 10.13 -15.08
C PRO A 658 11.37 9.47 -15.72
N GLY A 659 11.03 8.25 -15.28
CA GLY A 659 9.79 7.59 -15.68
C GLY A 659 8.60 8.15 -14.90
N GLY A 660 7.52 8.54 -15.60
CA GLY A 660 6.37 9.20 -14.97
C GLY A 660 5.71 8.36 -13.88
N ILE A 661 5.38 7.10 -14.18
CA ILE A 661 4.83 6.15 -13.20
C ILE A 661 5.73 6.04 -11.95
N ALA A 662 7.04 5.89 -12.12
CA ALA A 662 7.96 5.73 -10.99
C ALA A 662 8.03 6.98 -10.10
N VAL A 663 8.15 8.18 -10.70
CA VAL A 663 8.11 9.45 -9.97
C VAL A 663 6.77 9.63 -9.25
N ALA A 664 5.66 9.37 -9.93
CA ALA A 664 4.33 9.51 -9.36
C ALA A 664 4.11 8.59 -8.16
N VAL A 665 4.54 7.32 -8.23
CA VAL A 665 4.49 6.37 -7.10
C VAL A 665 5.33 6.87 -5.91
N GLY A 666 6.50 7.45 -6.18
CA GLY A 666 7.32 8.11 -5.15
C GLY A 666 6.66 9.34 -4.50
N MET A 667 5.81 10.06 -5.24
CA MET A 667 5.10 11.25 -4.74
C MET A 667 3.89 10.94 -3.86
N TYR A 668 3.10 9.89 -4.14
CA TYR A 668 1.90 9.59 -3.34
C TYR A 668 2.18 8.66 -2.15
N ASN A 669 3.17 7.76 -2.27
CA ASN A 669 3.59 6.94 -1.14
C ASN A 669 4.40 7.78 -0.15
N VAL A 670 4.24 7.52 1.15
CA VAL A 670 5.06 8.16 2.19
C VAL A 670 6.55 7.83 2.01
N PRO A 671 7.48 8.75 2.35
CA PRO A 671 8.91 8.59 2.07
C PRO A 671 9.52 7.29 2.62
N SER A 672 9.03 6.80 3.75
CA SER A 672 9.56 5.62 4.45
C SER A 672 9.60 4.35 3.60
N PHE A 673 8.58 4.11 2.77
CA PHE A 673 8.55 2.96 1.86
C PHE A 673 9.43 3.17 0.62
N THR A 674 9.57 4.41 0.15
CA THR A 674 10.39 4.76 -1.01
C THR A 674 11.88 4.67 -0.69
N LEU A 675 12.29 5.08 0.52
CA LEU A 675 13.67 4.98 0.98
C LEU A 675 14.13 3.51 1.07
N ALA A 676 13.31 2.62 1.64
CA ALA A 676 13.63 1.19 1.72
C ALA A 676 13.79 0.53 0.34
N ARG A 677 12.89 0.84 -0.61
CA ARG A 677 13.04 0.39 -2.02
C ARG A 677 14.30 0.97 -2.66
N THR A 678 14.67 2.21 -2.35
CA THR A 678 15.89 2.83 -2.88
C THR A 678 17.16 2.16 -2.35
N ILE A 679 17.20 1.77 -1.08
CA ILE A 679 18.29 0.94 -0.52
C ILE A 679 18.43 -0.36 -1.34
N GLY A 680 17.32 -1.04 -1.63
CA GLY A 680 17.31 -2.24 -2.48
C GLY A 680 17.85 -2.01 -3.90
N GLY A 681 17.41 -0.95 -4.57
CA GLY A 681 17.91 -0.61 -5.91
C GLY A 681 19.40 -0.23 -5.92
N LEU A 682 19.89 0.44 -4.87
CA LEU A 682 21.31 0.74 -4.69
C LEU A 682 22.13 -0.52 -4.39
N MET A 683 21.59 -1.49 -3.65
CA MET A 683 22.20 -2.81 -3.47
C MET A 683 22.32 -3.56 -4.80
N ASN A 684 21.29 -3.52 -5.65
CA ASN A 684 21.33 -4.09 -7.00
C ASN A 684 22.43 -3.43 -7.85
N TRP A 685 22.48 -2.09 -7.87
CA TRP A 685 23.55 -1.35 -8.57
C TRP A 685 24.95 -1.72 -8.07
N TYR A 686 25.16 -1.77 -6.75
CA TYR A 686 26.44 -2.13 -6.17
C TYR A 686 26.86 -3.56 -6.52
N TRP A 687 25.94 -4.52 -6.45
CA TRP A 687 26.19 -5.92 -6.80
C TRP A 687 26.60 -6.08 -8.27
N ARG A 688 25.89 -5.42 -9.18
CA ARG A 688 26.19 -5.48 -10.63
C ARG A 688 27.44 -4.70 -11.01
N VAL A 689 27.50 -3.42 -10.65
CA VAL A 689 28.50 -2.47 -11.18
C VAL A 689 29.82 -2.48 -10.40
N ARG A 690 29.80 -2.77 -9.09
CA ARG A 690 31.01 -2.77 -8.25
C ARG A 690 31.54 -4.18 -7.96
N LEU A 691 30.66 -5.18 -7.82
CA LEU A 691 31.08 -6.56 -7.56
C LEU A 691 31.12 -7.46 -8.81
N GLY A 692 30.45 -7.08 -9.91
CA GLY A 692 30.50 -7.84 -11.18
C GLY A 692 29.96 -9.26 -11.06
N ARG A 693 28.96 -9.49 -10.19
CA ARG A 693 28.41 -10.82 -9.88
C ARG A 693 27.08 -11.10 -10.56
N ASP A 694 26.80 -12.38 -10.75
CA ASP A 694 25.56 -12.89 -11.33
C ASP A 694 24.30 -12.38 -10.61
N ASP A 695 23.22 -12.26 -11.38
CA ASP A 695 21.93 -11.79 -10.87
C ASP A 695 21.15 -12.85 -10.07
N THR A 696 21.35 -14.14 -10.36
CA THR A 696 20.55 -15.22 -9.76
C THR A 696 20.59 -15.23 -8.22
N PRO A 697 21.75 -15.14 -7.53
CA PRO A 697 21.79 -15.09 -6.06
C PRO A 697 21.13 -13.83 -5.49
N LEU A 698 21.19 -12.71 -6.21
CA LEU A 698 20.58 -11.43 -5.81
C LEU A 698 19.04 -11.51 -5.88
N ILE A 699 18.50 -12.15 -6.92
CA ILE A 699 17.05 -12.42 -7.06
C ILE A 699 16.57 -13.39 -5.96
N VAL A 700 17.36 -14.42 -5.65
CA VAL A 700 17.06 -15.39 -4.59
C VAL A 700 17.04 -14.70 -3.20
N LEU A 701 17.99 -13.82 -2.92
CA LEU A 701 18.01 -12.98 -1.70
C LEU A 701 16.77 -12.08 -1.60
N ALA A 702 16.40 -11.39 -2.68
CA ALA A 702 15.21 -10.54 -2.72
C ALA A 702 13.92 -11.34 -2.52
N SER A 703 13.85 -12.53 -3.11
CA SER A 703 12.72 -13.46 -2.97
C SER A 703 12.55 -13.91 -1.53
N GLY A 704 13.65 -14.29 -0.85
CA GLY A 704 13.63 -14.70 0.54
C GLY A 704 13.17 -13.57 1.47
N PHE A 705 13.65 -12.34 1.24
CA PHE A 705 13.18 -11.18 2.00
C PHE A 705 11.68 -10.92 1.86
N ILE A 706 11.12 -10.93 0.65
CA ILE A 706 9.68 -10.69 0.42
C ILE A 706 8.84 -11.82 1.03
N LEU A 707 9.24 -13.08 0.81
CA LEU A 707 8.51 -14.24 1.32
C LEU A 707 8.58 -14.37 2.85
N GLY A 708 9.70 -14.01 3.48
CA GLY A 708 9.87 -14.09 4.93
C GLY A 708 8.93 -13.14 5.68
N GLU A 709 8.90 -11.87 5.26
CA GLU A 709 7.98 -10.87 5.82
C GLU A 709 6.53 -11.16 5.43
N GLY A 710 6.27 -11.58 4.19
CA GLY A 710 4.94 -11.99 3.74
C GLY A 710 4.36 -13.16 4.55
N PHE A 711 5.13 -14.22 4.80
CA PHE A 711 4.71 -15.35 5.64
C PHE A 711 4.56 -14.96 7.11
N LEU A 712 5.51 -14.19 7.69
CA LEU A 712 5.43 -13.78 9.10
C LEU A 712 4.39 -12.69 9.35
N SER A 713 3.90 -11.99 8.31
CA SER A 713 2.71 -11.13 8.41
C SER A 713 1.47 -11.92 8.83
N ILE A 714 1.36 -13.20 8.45
CA ILE A 714 0.27 -14.11 8.87
C ILE A 714 0.36 -14.38 10.37
N VAL A 715 1.58 -14.56 10.90
CA VAL A 715 1.80 -14.74 12.34
C VAL A 715 1.46 -13.45 13.09
N ASN A 716 1.86 -12.28 12.57
CA ASN A 716 1.48 -10.98 13.14
C ASN A 716 -0.05 -10.76 13.14
N LEU A 717 -0.75 -11.20 12.09
CA LEU A 717 -2.22 -11.17 11.99
C LEU A 717 -2.87 -12.09 13.03
N ILE A 718 -2.32 -13.29 13.26
CA ILE A 718 -2.78 -14.22 14.31
C ILE A 718 -2.54 -13.62 15.70
N LEU A 719 -1.35 -13.04 15.97
CA LEU A 719 -1.03 -12.38 17.24
C LEU A 719 -1.96 -11.18 17.51
N GLN A 720 -2.24 -10.37 16.49
CA GLN A 720 -3.18 -9.25 16.57
C GLN A 720 -4.61 -9.75 16.85
N SER A 721 -5.05 -10.80 16.16
CA SER A 721 -6.38 -11.41 16.36
C SER A 721 -6.50 -12.04 17.76
N ALA A 722 -5.42 -12.60 18.29
CA ALA A 722 -5.33 -13.09 19.67
C ALA A 722 -5.12 -11.97 20.71
N ARG A 723 -5.04 -10.70 20.27
CA ARG A 723 -4.83 -9.48 21.09
C ARG A 723 -3.56 -9.54 21.96
N VAL A 724 -2.50 -10.16 21.46
CA VAL A 724 -1.20 -10.24 22.17
C VAL A 724 -0.58 -8.85 22.25
N PRO A 725 -0.23 -8.34 23.45
CA PRO A 725 0.28 -6.98 23.61
C PRO A 725 1.68 -6.79 23.00
N HIS A 726 1.96 -5.58 22.51
CA HIS A 726 3.27 -5.18 22.02
C HIS A 726 4.23 -4.91 23.20
N LEU A 727 5.48 -5.36 23.13
CA LEU A 727 6.40 -5.38 24.29
C LEU A 727 7.04 -4.03 24.64
N LEU A 728 7.21 -3.11 23.68
CA LEU A 728 7.69 -1.74 23.98
C LEU A 728 6.56 -0.71 23.89
N ILE A 729 5.91 -0.47 25.03
CA ILE A 729 5.20 0.78 25.32
C ILE A 729 6.20 1.73 26.01
N PHE A 730 7.12 2.29 25.24
CA PHE A 730 7.84 3.51 25.61
C PHE A 730 7.37 4.63 24.67
N SER A 731 6.93 5.76 25.25
CA SER A 731 6.44 6.97 24.57
C SER A 731 4.98 7.02 24.07
N ARG A 732 4.08 6.14 24.55
CA ARG A 732 2.65 6.50 24.67
C ARG A 732 2.18 6.12 26.08
N GLY A 733 1.26 6.91 26.65
CA GLY A 733 0.89 6.83 28.07
C GLY A 733 0.57 5.40 28.52
N ARG A 734 1.02 5.06 29.73
CA ARG A 734 0.81 3.76 30.38
C ARG A 734 -0.70 3.55 30.55
N LYS A 735 -1.36 2.89 29.60
CA LYS A 735 -2.73 2.41 29.80
C LYS A 735 -2.67 1.39 30.92
N GLY A 736 -3.14 1.77 32.10
CA GLY A 736 -3.31 0.86 33.22
C GLY A 736 -4.24 -0.28 32.81
N GLU A 737 -3.85 -1.50 33.14
CA GLU A 737 -4.68 -2.68 32.95
C GLU A 737 -6.01 -2.47 33.70
N GLY A 738 -7.15 -2.55 32.98
CA GLY A 738 -8.48 -2.41 33.55
C GLY A 738 -9.30 -1.17 33.12
N THR A 739 -8.72 -0.18 32.43
CA THR A 739 -9.51 0.99 31.98
C THR A 739 -10.40 0.67 30.77
N VAL A 740 -11.72 0.60 31.00
CA VAL A 740 -12.76 0.55 29.94
C VAL A 740 -12.67 1.82 29.09
N PRO A 741 -12.78 1.76 27.73
CA PRO A 741 -12.65 2.94 26.89
C PRO A 741 -13.71 4.00 27.23
N LEU A 742 -13.25 5.21 27.53
CA LEU A 742 -14.07 6.38 27.82
C LEU A 742 -14.23 7.24 26.56
N HIS A 743 -15.46 7.53 26.17
CA HIS A 743 -15.79 8.56 25.17
C HIS A 743 -16.13 9.87 25.88
N CYS A 744 -15.71 11.01 25.33
CA CYS A 744 -15.98 12.33 25.92
C CYS A 744 -16.82 13.17 24.96
N SER A 745 -17.98 13.65 25.42
CA SER A 745 -18.79 14.64 24.71
C SER A 745 -18.48 16.05 25.22
N LEU A 746 -18.43 17.03 24.30
CA LEU A 746 -18.41 18.45 24.65
C LEU A 746 -19.85 18.99 24.60
N LEU A 747 -20.31 19.50 25.73
CA LEU A 747 -21.56 20.21 25.91
C LEU A 747 -21.26 21.61 26.45
N PHE A 748 -22.24 22.50 26.42
CA PHE A 748 -22.18 23.75 27.18
C PHE A 748 -23.54 24.06 27.80
N ILE A 749 -23.53 24.79 28.90
CA ILE A 749 -24.71 25.36 29.53
C ILE A 749 -24.42 26.81 29.91
N ASP A 750 -25.41 27.67 29.77
CA ASP A 750 -25.33 29.05 30.20
C ASP A 750 -26.11 29.21 31.52
N VAL A 751 -25.43 29.67 32.57
CA VAL A 751 -25.96 29.80 33.93
C VAL A 751 -26.04 31.28 34.31
N LEU A 752 -27.19 31.70 34.85
CA LEU A 752 -27.36 33.06 35.34
C LEU A 752 -26.60 33.27 36.66
N THR A 753 -25.83 34.35 36.71
CA THR A 753 -25.15 34.85 37.89
C THR A 753 -25.63 36.26 38.19
N ASN A 754 -25.66 36.65 39.47
CA ASN A 754 -26.03 37.98 39.91
C ASN A 754 -25.11 38.40 41.04
N VAL A 755 -24.18 39.32 40.74
CA VAL A 755 -23.16 39.84 41.66
C VAL A 755 -22.98 41.33 41.39
N ASP A 756 -22.69 42.10 42.44
CA ASP A 756 -22.48 43.56 42.36
C ASP A 756 -23.63 44.33 41.66
N GLY A 757 -24.85 43.80 41.73
CA GLY A 757 -26.06 44.36 41.11
C GLY A 757 -26.18 44.12 39.60
N LYS A 758 -25.31 43.29 39.02
CA LYS A 758 -25.27 42.96 37.60
C LYS A 758 -25.70 41.52 37.37
N GLU A 759 -26.70 41.31 36.52
CA GLU A 759 -27.11 39.98 36.07
C GLU A 759 -26.39 39.63 34.76
N THR A 760 -25.67 38.51 34.76
CA THR A 760 -24.79 38.07 33.66
C THR A 760 -24.94 36.58 33.41
N SER A 761 -24.72 36.15 32.17
CA SER A 761 -24.87 34.77 31.74
C SER A 761 -23.50 34.14 31.52
N MET A 762 -23.10 33.25 32.44
CA MET A 762 -21.82 32.58 32.41
C MET A 762 -21.93 31.25 31.64
N ARG A 763 -21.09 31.05 30.63
CA ARG A 763 -21.00 29.76 29.93
C ARG A 763 -20.11 28.80 30.71
N ILE A 764 -20.61 27.60 30.95
CA ILE A 764 -19.84 26.47 31.47
C ILE A 764 -19.66 25.49 30.30
N PHE A 765 -18.41 25.26 29.91
CA PHE A 765 -18.04 24.22 28.94
C PHE A 765 -17.88 22.89 29.68
N VAL A 766 -18.60 21.87 29.26
CA VAL A 766 -18.75 20.60 29.98
C VAL A 766 -18.19 19.46 29.14
N PHE A 767 -17.18 18.79 29.66
CA PHE A 767 -16.52 17.64 29.05
C PHE A 767 -16.98 16.40 29.81
N HIS A 768 -17.99 15.71 29.27
CA HIS A 768 -18.67 14.63 29.98
C HIS A 768 -18.13 13.25 29.53
N PRO A 769 -17.58 12.43 30.45
CA PRO A 769 -17.17 11.06 30.16
C PRO A 769 -18.38 10.14 29.99
N THR A 770 -18.25 9.15 29.12
CA THR A 770 -19.24 8.09 28.90
C THR A 770 -18.50 6.77 28.72
N VAL A 771 -19.00 5.70 29.34
CA VAL A 771 -18.39 4.37 29.27
C VAL A 771 -19.38 3.44 28.56
N PRO A 772 -19.05 2.90 27.37
CA PRO A 772 -19.91 1.94 26.69
C PRO A 772 -20.23 0.75 27.61
N ARG A 773 -21.50 0.33 27.64
CA ARG A 773 -22.05 -0.74 28.51
C ARG A 773 -22.16 -0.43 30.01
N TYR A 774 -21.94 0.83 30.41
CA TYR A 774 -22.18 1.31 31.76
C TYR A 774 -23.06 2.57 31.72
N PRO A 775 -24.34 2.48 31.29
CA PRO A 775 -25.23 3.62 31.11
C PRO A 775 -25.57 4.35 32.43
N LYS A 776 -25.27 3.73 33.58
CA LYS A 776 -25.46 4.27 34.92
C LYS A 776 -24.15 4.68 35.61
N ALA A 777 -23.04 4.75 34.87
CA ALA A 777 -21.76 5.17 35.42
C ALA A 777 -21.82 6.60 35.96
N ARG A 778 -21.29 6.79 37.17
CA ARG A 778 -21.17 8.07 37.86
C ARG A 778 -19.70 8.42 38.03
N PHE A 779 -19.39 9.68 37.77
CA PHE A 779 -18.04 10.23 37.72
C PHE A 779 -17.92 11.42 38.67
N PRO A 780 -16.80 11.60 39.39
CA PRO A 780 -16.54 12.82 40.14
C PRO A 780 -16.47 14.04 39.21
N GLY A 781 -16.89 15.20 39.74
CA GLY A 781 -16.81 16.47 39.05
C GLY A 781 -15.45 17.16 39.26
N VAL A 782 -14.99 17.91 38.26
CA VAL A 782 -13.79 18.74 38.33
C VAL A 782 -14.10 20.11 37.76
N VAL A 783 -13.95 21.15 38.57
CA VAL A 783 -14.00 22.54 38.12
C VAL A 783 -12.63 22.92 37.53
N LEU A 784 -12.59 23.30 36.26
CA LEU A 784 -11.36 23.65 35.53
C LEU A 784 -11.35 25.15 35.19
N PHE A 785 -10.51 25.93 35.87
CA PHE A 785 -10.36 27.35 35.58
C PHE A 785 -9.26 27.61 34.54
N SER A 786 -9.55 28.49 33.59
CA SER A 786 -8.65 28.84 32.50
C SER A 786 -7.56 29.85 32.90
N GLU A 787 -6.59 30.04 32.01
CA GLU A 787 -5.71 31.22 32.06
C GLU A 787 -6.51 32.52 31.77
N ILE A 788 -5.81 33.66 31.73
CA ILE A 788 -6.36 35.01 31.38
C ILE A 788 -6.94 35.13 29.95
N TYR A 789 -7.09 34.03 29.20
CA TYR A 789 -7.53 34.00 27.80
C TYR A 789 -8.91 33.32 27.62
N GLN A 790 -9.63 33.04 28.71
CA GLN A 790 -10.80 32.16 28.74
C GLN A 790 -10.49 30.73 28.25
N VAL A 791 -11.51 29.95 27.88
CA VAL A 791 -11.37 28.54 27.49
C VAL A 791 -10.78 28.44 26.07
N THR A 792 -9.45 28.39 25.99
CA THR A 792 -8.70 28.23 24.74
C THR A 792 -8.53 26.76 24.36
N GLY A 793 -8.08 26.49 23.11
CA GLY A 793 -7.77 25.14 22.62
C GLY A 793 -6.91 24.29 23.57
N PRO A 794 -5.79 24.80 24.14
CA PRO A 794 -5.03 24.12 25.20
C PRO A 794 -5.87 23.73 26.42
N VAL A 795 -6.72 24.64 26.91
CA VAL A 795 -7.59 24.39 28.08
C VAL A 795 -8.61 23.30 27.74
N GLU A 796 -9.23 23.32 26.56
CA GLU A 796 -10.13 22.24 26.14
C GLU A 796 -9.41 20.89 25.99
N ARG A 797 -8.17 20.88 25.47
CA ARG A 797 -7.37 19.64 25.36
C ARG A 797 -7.06 19.08 26.75
N PHE A 798 -6.69 19.93 27.70
CA PHE A 798 -6.46 19.55 29.09
C PHE A 798 -7.75 19.02 29.76
N ALA A 799 -8.89 19.69 29.52
CA ALA A 799 -10.20 19.24 29.98
C ALA A 799 -10.57 17.85 29.44
N ARG A 800 -10.39 17.62 28.13
CA ARG A 800 -10.60 16.30 27.50
C ARG A 800 -9.65 15.23 28.03
N GLN A 801 -8.40 15.58 28.37
CA GLN A 801 -7.46 14.64 28.99
C GLN A 801 -7.91 14.22 30.39
N ILE A 802 -8.37 15.16 31.23
CA ILE A 802 -8.94 14.84 32.55
C ILE A 802 -10.23 14.03 32.39
N ALA A 803 -11.13 14.44 31.49
CA ALA A 803 -12.39 13.71 31.26
C ALA A 803 -12.15 12.28 30.77
N GLY A 804 -11.14 12.06 29.92
CA GLY A 804 -10.70 10.74 29.47
C GLY A 804 -10.18 9.81 30.57
N GLN A 805 -10.00 10.29 31.81
CA GLN A 805 -9.66 9.49 32.99
C GLN A 805 -10.88 9.21 33.90
N GLY A 806 -12.09 9.60 33.47
CA GLY A 806 -13.35 9.31 34.18
C GLY A 806 -13.82 10.42 35.12
N TYR A 807 -13.64 11.69 34.72
CA TYR A 807 -14.05 12.87 35.49
C TYR A 807 -15.00 13.74 34.66
N ILE A 808 -16.06 14.30 35.24
CA ILE A 808 -16.88 15.33 34.56
C ILE A 808 -16.16 16.66 34.71
N VAL A 809 -15.63 17.24 33.63
CA VAL A 809 -14.91 18.51 33.73
C VAL A 809 -15.81 19.66 33.32
N ALA A 810 -15.96 20.66 34.18
CA ALA A 810 -16.72 21.88 33.93
C ALA A 810 -15.77 23.10 33.96
N ALA A 811 -15.66 23.80 32.84
CA ALA A 811 -14.80 24.96 32.66
C ALA A 811 -15.62 26.24 32.46
N PRO A 812 -15.73 27.14 33.46
CA PRO A 812 -16.51 28.37 33.36
C PRO A 812 -15.77 29.50 32.62
N SER A 813 -16.49 30.27 31.81
CA SER A 813 -16.00 31.47 31.11
C SER A 813 -15.76 32.62 32.10
N SER A 814 -14.53 32.75 32.61
CA SER A 814 -14.22 33.60 33.78
C SER A 814 -14.37 35.13 33.58
N TYR A 815 -14.65 35.60 32.35
CA TYR A 815 -14.85 37.03 32.05
C TYR A 815 -16.23 37.35 31.45
N HIS A 816 -17.24 36.52 31.73
CA HIS A 816 -18.64 36.75 31.31
C HIS A 816 -19.21 38.12 31.72
N ASP A 817 -18.64 38.74 32.75
CA ASP A 817 -18.98 40.11 33.17
C ASP A 817 -18.55 41.20 32.17
N PHE A 818 -17.59 40.94 31.29
CA PHE A 818 -16.98 41.94 30.39
C PHE A 818 -17.14 41.59 28.91
N THR A 819 -17.21 40.30 28.58
CA THR A 819 -17.22 39.78 27.21
C THR A 819 -18.03 38.50 27.11
N GLY A 820 -18.37 38.09 25.89
CA GLY A 820 -18.88 36.75 25.62
C GLY A 820 -17.86 35.65 25.94
N PRO A 821 -18.26 34.36 25.84
CA PRO A 821 -17.45 33.22 26.26
C PRO A 821 -16.30 32.87 25.29
N GLU A 822 -16.08 33.68 24.25
CA GLU A 822 -15.04 33.44 23.24
C GLU A 822 -13.63 33.56 23.82
N ALA A 823 -12.74 32.65 23.39
CA ALA A 823 -11.33 32.70 23.73
C ALA A 823 -10.66 34.00 23.27
N LEU A 824 -9.88 34.63 24.16
CA LEU A 824 -9.02 35.75 23.79
C LEU A 824 -7.81 35.24 23.01
N ALA A 825 -7.35 36.00 22.02
CA ALA A 825 -6.16 35.68 21.27
C ALA A 825 -4.90 35.74 22.15
N TYR A 826 -3.92 34.87 21.86
CA TYR A 826 -2.59 34.90 22.47
C TYR A 826 -1.70 36.02 21.88
N ASP A 827 -2.27 37.21 21.70
CA ASP A 827 -1.60 38.43 21.22
C ASP A 827 -1.47 39.47 22.33
N VAL A 828 -0.92 40.65 22.01
CA VAL A 828 -0.76 41.74 22.99
C VAL A 828 -2.12 42.27 23.46
N PRO A 829 -3.08 42.65 22.58
CA PRO A 829 -4.40 43.11 23.00
C PRO A 829 -5.18 42.13 23.89
N GLY A 830 -5.12 40.82 23.61
CA GLY A 830 -5.74 39.78 24.44
C GLY A 830 -5.05 39.62 25.79
N THR A 831 -3.71 39.70 25.80
CA THR A 831 -2.92 39.70 27.05
C THR A 831 -3.25 40.90 27.93
N ASP A 832 -3.38 42.10 27.33
CA ASP A 832 -3.66 43.34 28.06
C ASP A 832 -5.07 43.31 28.66
N LYS A 833 -6.10 42.95 27.87
CA LYS A 833 -7.48 42.78 28.35
C LYS A 833 -7.60 41.75 29.48
N GLY A 834 -6.94 40.59 29.35
CA GLY A 834 -6.95 39.57 30.40
C GLY A 834 -6.30 40.04 31.70
N ASN A 835 -5.23 40.84 31.61
CA ASN A 835 -4.58 41.43 32.79
C ASN A 835 -5.37 42.61 33.39
N GLU A 836 -6.13 43.36 32.59
CA GLU A 836 -7.09 44.36 33.05
C GLU A 836 -8.25 43.67 33.79
N TRP A 837 -8.95 42.76 33.14
CA TRP A 837 -10.16 42.15 33.72
C TRP A 837 -9.89 41.28 34.95
N LYS A 838 -8.70 40.65 35.09
CA LYS A 838 -8.36 39.92 36.33
C LYS A 838 -8.23 40.83 37.56
N ILE A 839 -7.90 42.12 37.36
CA ILE A 839 -7.77 43.10 38.46
C ILE A 839 -9.05 43.93 38.61
N THR A 840 -9.90 44.00 37.58
CA THR A 840 -11.22 44.68 37.66
C THR A 840 -12.32 43.78 38.24
N LYS A 841 -12.34 42.48 37.92
CA LYS A 841 -13.40 41.55 38.40
C LYS A 841 -13.30 41.34 39.91
N THR A 842 -14.40 41.51 40.63
CA THR A 842 -14.43 41.33 42.08
C THR A 842 -14.16 39.88 42.48
N LEU A 843 -13.50 39.68 43.62
CA LEU A 843 -13.21 38.35 44.16
C LEU A 843 -14.51 37.58 44.48
N GLN A 844 -15.55 38.29 44.89
CA GLN A 844 -16.89 37.78 45.13
C GLN A 844 -17.56 37.27 43.84
N SER A 845 -17.33 37.94 42.70
CA SER A 845 -17.81 37.46 41.40
C SER A 845 -17.17 36.11 41.02
N TYR A 846 -15.86 35.95 41.24
CA TYR A 846 -15.20 34.64 41.08
C TYR A 846 -15.72 33.56 42.06
N ASP A 847 -16.07 33.94 43.30
CA ASP A 847 -16.64 33.00 44.28
C ASP A 847 -18.01 32.47 43.82
N VAL A 848 -18.84 33.32 43.21
CA VAL A 848 -20.15 32.93 42.65
C VAL A 848 -19.99 32.09 41.38
N ASP A 849 -19.05 32.44 40.48
CA ASP A 849 -18.74 31.62 39.29
C ASP A 849 -18.35 30.18 39.69
N SER A 850 -17.48 30.05 40.69
CA SER A 850 -17.09 28.77 41.26
C SER A 850 -18.28 28.03 41.83
N SER A 851 -19.04 28.67 42.74
CA SER A 851 -20.20 28.07 43.40
C SER A 851 -21.27 27.61 42.40
N LYS A 852 -21.57 28.40 41.37
CA LYS A 852 -22.51 28.03 40.29
C LYS A 852 -22.01 26.88 39.43
N THR A 853 -20.71 26.77 39.22
CA THR A 853 -20.12 25.63 38.50
C THR A 853 -20.18 24.34 39.32
N VAL A 854 -19.99 24.44 40.65
CA VAL A 854 -20.19 23.33 41.59
C VAL A 854 -21.66 22.93 41.69
N ASP A 855 -22.59 23.90 41.78
CA ASP A 855 -24.04 23.65 41.74
C ASP A 855 -24.44 22.85 40.50
N TYR A 856 -23.94 23.26 39.33
CA TYR A 856 -24.21 22.56 38.07
C TYR A 856 -23.63 21.13 38.07
N LEU A 857 -22.36 20.94 38.44
CA LEU A 857 -21.76 19.61 38.54
C LEU A 857 -22.55 18.69 39.48
N LEU A 858 -23.00 19.19 40.63
CA LEU A 858 -23.79 18.42 41.59
C LEU A 858 -25.25 18.16 41.14
N SER A 859 -25.78 18.97 40.20
CA SER A 859 -27.10 18.74 39.60
C SER A 859 -27.14 17.56 38.62
N LEU A 860 -25.98 17.13 38.11
CA LEU A 860 -25.89 16.03 37.14
C LEU A 860 -26.13 14.67 37.84
N PRO A 861 -27.07 13.83 37.35
CA PRO A 861 -27.31 12.51 37.94
C PRO A 861 -26.10 11.57 37.78
N THR A 862 -25.27 11.84 36.78
CA THR A 862 -23.98 11.19 36.50
C THR A 862 -22.84 11.68 37.37
N CYS A 863 -23.01 12.70 38.23
CA CYS A 863 -21.98 13.09 39.18
C CYS A 863 -21.99 12.16 40.39
N THR A 864 -20.83 11.74 40.92
CA THR A 864 -20.75 10.96 42.19
C THR A 864 -21.10 11.80 43.41
N GLY A 865 -21.01 13.14 43.31
CA GLY A 865 -21.10 14.08 44.43
C GLY A 865 -19.74 14.51 44.99
N LEU A 866 -18.63 13.90 44.51
CA LEU A 866 -17.26 14.32 44.85
C LEU A 866 -16.78 15.35 43.83
N ILE A 867 -16.23 16.47 44.31
CA ILE A 867 -15.80 17.60 43.47
C ILE A 867 -14.32 17.93 43.71
N GLY A 868 -13.56 18.04 42.63
CA GLY A 868 -12.20 18.62 42.62
C GLY A 868 -12.13 19.98 41.92
N ALA A 869 -11.02 20.68 42.09
CA ALA A 869 -10.70 21.91 41.36
C ALA A 869 -9.30 21.86 40.75
N THR A 870 -9.12 22.44 39.55
CA THR A 870 -7.79 22.63 38.97
C THR A 870 -7.79 23.84 38.02
N GLY A 871 -6.61 24.35 37.70
CA GLY A 871 -6.46 25.47 36.78
C GLY A 871 -5.01 25.90 36.57
N MET A 872 -4.78 26.73 35.55
CA MET A 872 -3.45 27.21 35.14
C MET A 872 -3.36 28.74 35.20
N CYS A 873 -2.21 29.29 35.64
CA CYS A 873 -1.99 30.75 35.74
C CYS A 873 -3.05 31.40 36.66
N LEU A 874 -3.88 32.31 36.13
CA LEU A 874 -5.08 32.82 36.81
C LEU A 874 -5.94 31.67 37.35
N GLY A 875 -6.20 30.66 36.52
CA GLY A 875 -6.97 29.49 36.91
C GLY A 875 -6.34 28.70 38.05
N GLY A 876 -5.01 28.72 38.20
CA GLY A 876 -4.33 28.10 39.35
C GLY A 876 -4.60 28.85 40.65
N HIS A 877 -4.77 30.17 40.60
CA HIS A 877 -5.28 30.94 41.74
C HIS A 877 -6.75 30.62 41.98
N LEU A 878 -7.58 30.67 40.94
CA LEU A 878 -9.02 30.42 41.05
C LEU A 878 -9.34 29.00 41.55
N SER A 879 -8.55 27.98 41.19
CA SER A 879 -8.74 26.62 41.71
C SER A 879 -8.45 26.52 43.21
N LEU A 880 -7.45 27.25 43.72
CA LEU A 880 -7.18 27.33 45.15
C LEU A 880 -8.28 28.13 45.88
N ARG A 881 -8.74 29.24 45.28
CA ARG A 881 -9.83 30.06 45.83
C ARG A 881 -11.17 29.32 45.85
N ALA A 882 -11.45 28.49 44.84
CA ALA A 882 -12.63 27.66 44.78
C ALA A 882 -12.77 26.73 46.01
N CYS A 883 -11.66 26.32 46.63
CA CYS A 883 -11.65 25.48 47.82
C CYS A 883 -12.04 26.19 49.13
N LEU A 884 -12.39 27.49 49.07
CA LEU A 884 -13.17 28.15 50.11
C LEU A 884 -14.62 27.58 50.17
N ASP A 885 -15.10 26.97 49.07
CA ASP A 885 -16.30 26.14 49.08
C ASP A 885 -16.00 24.77 49.70
N PRO A 886 -16.62 24.40 50.84
CA PRO A 886 -16.34 23.15 51.53
C PRO A 886 -16.81 21.90 50.77
N ARG A 887 -17.48 22.04 49.62
CA ARG A 887 -17.88 20.94 48.74
C ARG A 887 -16.73 20.40 47.90
N ILE A 888 -15.63 21.16 47.76
CA ILE A 888 -14.45 20.74 46.98
C ILE A 888 -13.48 20.01 47.92
N SER A 889 -13.11 18.77 47.58
CA SER A 889 -12.26 17.91 48.44
C SER A 889 -10.80 17.80 47.99
N ALA A 890 -10.50 18.12 46.72
CA ALA A 890 -9.14 18.05 46.16
C ALA A 890 -8.85 19.19 45.19
N CYS A 891 -7.62 19.71 45.19
CA CYS A 891 -7.21 20.83 44.35
C CYS A 891 -5.81 20.65 43.74
N VAL A 892 -5.65 20.95 42.46
CA VAL A 892 -4.33 20.99 41.79
C VAL A 892 -4.13 22.35 41.11
N SER A 893 -3.28 23.19 41.70
CA SER A 893 -2.96 24.54 41.23
C SER A 893 -1.68 24.54 40.39
N PHE A 894 -1.80 24.84 39.09
CA PHE A 894 -0.65 25.00 38.20
C PHE A 894 -0.25 26.48 38.13
N PHE A 895 0.88 26.81 38.76
CA PHE A 895 1.57 28.12 38.74
C PHE A 895 0.61 29.31 38.97
N GLY A 896 -0.18 29.21 40.06
CA GLY A 896 -1.14 30.23 40.46
C GLY A 896 -0.51 31.62 40.68
N THR A 897 -0.87 32.59 39.83
CA THR A 897 -0.34 33.96 39.92
C THR A 897 -1.08 34.80 40.96
N ASP A 898 -0.53 35.95 41.36
CA ASP A 898 -1.21 36.98 42.17
C ASP A 898 -1.66 36.57 43.60
N ILE A 899 -1.45 35.32 44.04
CA ILE A 899 -1.78 34.83 45.39
C ILE A 899 -0.91 35.54 46.45
N HIS A 900 0.41 35.51 46.25
CA HIS A 900 1.41 36.07 47.17
C HIS A 900 1.40 37.60 47.25
N SER A 901 0.96 38.26 46.18
CA SER A 901 1.02 39.72 46.00
C SER A 901 -0.33 40.42 46.24
N ARG A 902 -1.38 39.66 46.56
CA ARG A 902 -2.75 40.18 46.83
C ARG A 902 -3.28 41.06 45.70
N SER A 903 -3.02 40.67 44.45
CA SER A 903 -3.31 41.46 43.25
C SER A 903 -4.37 40.86 42.31
N LEU A 904 -5.18 39.92 42.80
CA LEU A 904 -6.37 39.43 42.10
C LEU A 904 -7.62 40.18 42.57
N GLY A 905 -8.43 40.64 41.62
CA GLY A 905 -9.54 41.57 41.86
C GLY A 905 -9.08 42.97 42.31
N PRO A 906 -10.01 43.90 42.61
CA PRO A 906 -9.64 45.27 42.95
C PRO A 906 -8.73 45.36 44.19
N PHE A 907 -7.58 45.99 44.04
CA PHE A 907 -6.57 46.17 45.09
C PHE A 907 -5.99 47.60 45.05
N THR A 908 -5.54 48.13 46.19
CA THR A 908 -4.91 49.47 46.27
C THR A 908 -3.45 49.43 45.81
N GLU A 909 -2.67 48.50 46.37
CA GLU A 909 -1.26 48.27 46.02
C GLU A 909 -0.90 46.79 46.21
N LYS A 910 0.15 46.32 45.52
CA LYS A 910 0.61 44.93 45.67
C LYS A 910 1.23 44.73 47.05
N ASN A 911 0.76 43.75 47.80
CA ASN A 911 1.16 43.55 49.19
C ASN A 911 1.63 42.10 49.44
N MET A 912 2.95 41.94 49.62
CA MET A 912 3.62 40.68 49.97
C MET A 912 3.94 40.56 51.47
N SER A 913 3.30 41.35 52.33
CA SER A 913 3.47 41.23 53.79
C SER A 913 3.00 39.87 54.31
N THR A 914 3.69 39.38 55.34
CA THR A 914 3.28 38.20 56.11
C THR A 914 2.05 38.47 56.98
N GLN A 915 1.72 39.73 57.25
CA GLN A 915 0.50 40.13 57.95
C GLN A 915 -0.62 40.46 56.94
N ALA A 916 -1.84 39.98 57.24
CA ALA A 916 -3.01 40.26 56.43
C ALA A 916 -3.46 41.73 56.61
N PRO A 917 -3.86 42.44 55.55
CA PRO A 917 -4.56 43.71 55.67
C PRO A 917 -5.87 43.57 56.49
N PRO A 918 -6.29 44.59 57.25
CA PRO A 918 -7.58 44.58 57.93
C PRO A 918 -8.72 44.33 56.94
N ASN A 919 -9.61 43.37 57.25
CA ASN A 919 -10.73 42.94 56.40
C ASN A 919 -10.33 42.44 54.99
N SER A 920 -9.12 41.87 54.81
CA SER A 920 -8.70 41.27 53.53
C SER A 920 -9.61 40.12 53.09
N ASN A 921 -10.05 40.14 51.82
CA ASN A 921 -10.72 39.01 51.16
C ASN A 921 -9.79 38.24 50.20
N HIS A 922 -8.49 38.54 50.19
CA HIS A 922 -7.55 37.85 49.30
C HIS A 922 -7.34 36.39 49.71
N THR A 923 -7.17 35.51 48.73
CA THR A 923 -7.13 34.06 48.91
C THR A 923 -6.08 33.60 49.92
N ILE A 924 -4.91 34.26 49.97
CA ILE A 924 -3.81 33.93 50.89
C ILE A 924 -4.15 34.20 52.38
N ASP A 925 -5.08 35.11 52.65
CA ASP A 925 -5.49 35.49 54.00
C ASP A 925 -6.69 34.65 54.51
N ARG A 926 -7.34 33.87 53.61
CA ARG A 926 -8.49 33.01 53.90
C ARG A 926 -8.19 31.51 53.82
N LEU A 927 -6.91 31.11 53.74
CA LEU A 927 -6.50 29.71 53.58
C LEU A 927 -6.95 28.79 54.74
N THR A 928 -7.23 29.33 55.93
CA THR A 928 -7.77 28.59 57.08
C THR A 928 -9.19 28.04 56.87
N GLU A 929 -9.90 28.52 55.86
CA GLU A 929 -11.22 28.01 55.47
C GLU A 929 -11.12 26.78 54.55
N ILE A 930 -9.97 26.55 53.91
CA ILE A 930 -9.75 25.47 52.95
C ILE A 930 -9.62 24.12 53.68
N LYS A 931 -10.52 23.20 53.34
CA LYS A 931 -10.52 21.80 53.84
C LYS A 931 -10.07 20.77 52.80
N ALA A 932 -9.88 21.20 51.56
CA ALA A 932 -9.41 20.35 50.46
C ALA A 932 -7.94 19.94 50.65
N GLU A 933 -7.56 18.79 50.10
CA GLU A 933 -6.14 18.46 49.90
C GLU A 933 -5.61 19.18 48.65
N VAL A 934 -4.46 19.86 48.76
CA VAL A 934 -3.97 20.79 47.73
C VAL A 934 -2.60 20.35 47.17
N ALA A 935 -2.47 20.23 45.86
CA ALA A 935 -1.17 20.17 45.19
C ALA A 935 -0.85 21.52 44.53
N MET A 936 0.18 22.20 45.03
CA MET A 936 0.73 23.42 44.43
C MET A 936 1.90 23.08 43.52
N ILE A 937 1.88 23.54 42.27
CA ILE A 937 2.89 23.21 41.26
C ILE A 937 3.47 24.50 40.68
N PHE A 938 4.79 24.68 40.79
CA PHE A 938 5.51 25.87 40.29
C PHE A 938 6.75 25.51 39.47
N GLY A 939 7.20 26.46 38.64
CA GLY A 939 8.50 26.40 37.96
C GLY A 939 9.50 27.36 38.62
N ILE A 940 10.75 26.92 38.81
CA ILE A 940 11.79 27.74 39.46
C ILE A 940 12.23 28.93 38.60
N LYS A 941 11.93 28.92 37.28
CA LYS A 941 12.19 30.04 36.36
C LYS A 941 10.95 30.89 36.09
N ASP A 942 9.92 30.79 36.91
CA ASP A 942 8.72 31.62 36.77
C ASP A 942 8.89 33.01 37.41
N THR A 943 8.98 34.04 36.58
CA THR A 943 9.14 35.43 37.02
C THR A 943 7.86 36.08 37.56
N HIS A 944 6.69 35.42 37.48
CA HIS A 944 5.43 35.96 38.01
C HIS A 944 5.19 35.55 39.47
N ILE A 945 5.89 34.54 39.97
CA ILE A 945 5.86 34.10 41.36
C ILE A 945 7.32 33.93 41.83
N PRO A 946 7.98 35.02 42.26
CA PRO A 946 9.37 34.97 42.71
C PRO A 946 9.53 34.09 43.96
N ASP A 947 10.76 33.77 44.31
CA ASP A 947 11.14 32.83 45.37
C ASP A 947 10.47 33.20 46.71
N GLU A 948 10.50 34.48 47.09
CA GLU A 948 9.86 35.01 48.29
C GLU A 948 8.33 34.88 48.25
N GLY A 949 7.74 34.98 47.05
CA GLY A 949 6.31 34.78 46.84
C GLY A 949 5.89 33.31 46.97
N ARG A 950 6.72 32.39 46.48
CA ARG A 950 6.52 30.94 46.65
C ARG A 950 6.69 30.54 48.11
N ASP A 951 7.71 31.07 48.78
CA ASP A 951 7.96 30.83 50.20
C ASP A 951 6.82 31.37 51.07
N LEU A 952 6.29 32.57 50.79
CA LEU A 952 5.13 33.13 51.48
C LEU A 952 3.87 32.26 51.33
N ILE A 953 3.58 31.75 50.12
CA ILE A 953 2.45 30.82 49.90
C ILE A 953 2.68 29.53 50.70
N ARG A 954 3.88 28.95 50.65
CA ARG A 954 4.23 27.72 51.36
C ARG A 954 4.15 27.89 52.88
N GLN A 955 4.56 29.05 53.40
CA GLN A 955 4.43 29.42 54.81
C GLN A 955 2.95 29.54 55.20
N LYS A 956 2.15 30.28 54.42
CA LYS A 956 0.74 30.55 54.75
C LYS A 956 -0.14 29.29 54.69
N LEU A 957 0.13 28.37 53.77
CA LEU A 957 -0.53 27.05 53.76
C LEU A 957 -0.20 26.22 55.02
N ARG A 958 1.04 26.30 55.54
CA ARG A 958 1.44 25.64 56.80
C ARG A 958 0.79 26.30 58.02
N GLU A 959 0.79 27.62 58.09
CA GLU A 959 0.13 28.39 59.17
C GLU A 959 -1.38 28.10 59.23
N ALA A 960 -2.01 27.92 58.07
CA ALA A 960 -3.43 27.58 57.95
C ALA A 960 -3.75 26.10 58.25
N GLY A 961 -2.75 25.22 58.38
CA GLY A 961 -2.94 23.79 58.62
C GLY A 961 -3.51 23.01 57.43
N VAL A 962 -3.45 23.55 56.21
CA VAL A 962 -3.97 22.90 55.00
C VAL A 962 -3.11 21.67 54.68
N PRO A 963 -3.68 20.50 54.35
CA PRO A 963 -2.91 19.36 53.85
C PRO A 963 -2.48 19.62 52.40
N PHE A 964 -1.17 19.82 52.16
CA PHE A 964 -0.68 20.15 50.83
C PHE A 964 0.63 19.45 50.41
N SER A 965 0.75 19.23 49.10
CA SER A 965 1.99 18.90 48.39
C SER A 965 2.49 20.12 47.61
N TYR A 966 3.81 20.28 47.48
CA TYR A 966 4.42 21.46 46.86
C TYR A 966 5.57 21.05 45.94
N TYR A 967 5.41 21.31 44.63
CA TYR A 967 6.33 20.85 43.59
C TYR A 967 6.98 22.03 42.87
N GLU A 968 8.30 21.97 42.69
CA GLU A 968 9.09 23.06 42.09
C GLU A 968 10.06 22.51 41.05
N PHE A 969 9.80 22.80 39.76
CA PHE A 969 10.56 22.24 38.65
C PHE A 969 11.69 23.18 38.20
N ALA A 970 12.94 22.70 38.27
CA ALA A 970 14.16 23.52 38.21
C ALA A 970 14.34 24.41 36.97
N TRP A 971 13.85 23.96 35.81
CA TRP A 971 14.01 24.66 34.52
C TRP A 971 12.69 25.19 33.94
N ALA A 972 11.56 24.94 34.60
CA ALA A 972 10.25 25.33 34.11
C ALA A 972 10.00 26.85 34.30
N GLN A 973 9.52 27.52 33.25
CA GLN A 973 9.05 28.91 33.26
C GLN A 973 7.52 28.98 33.32
N HIS A 974 6.94 30.18 33.50
CA HIS A 974 5.49 30.38 33.47
C HIS A 974 4.81 29.74 32.24
N ALA A 975 3.64 29.10 32.44
CA ALA A 975 2.88 28.39 31.40
C ALA A 975 3.61 27.19 30.76
N PHE A 976 4.47 26.49 31.51
CA PHE A 976 5.21 25.31 31.01
C PHE A 976 4.34 24.11 30.60
N VAL A 977 3.07 24.05 31.03
CA VAL A 977 2.11 22.99 30.60
C VAL A 977 1.32 23.34 29.35
N ARG A 978 1.47 24.56 28.82
CA ARG A 978 0.73 24.99 27.64
C ARG A 978 1.43 24.54 26.36
N ASP A 979 0.81 23.64 25.62
CA ASP A 979 1.33 23.04 24.38
C ASP A 979 1.30 24.00 23.17
N GLU A 980 0.53 25.08 23.24
CA GLU A 980 0.32 26.04 22.13
C GLU A 980 0.68 27.48 22.54
N LEU A 981 1.40 28.20 21.66
CA LEU A 981 1.73 29.63 21.83
C LEU A 981 2.32 29.98 23.23
N SER A 982 3.08 29.05 23.81
CA SER A 982 3.74 29.18 25.13
C SER A 982 5.02 30.02 25.13
N LYS A 983 5.33 30.69 24.01
CA LYS A 983 6.55 31.50 23.83
C LYS A 983 7.84 30.67 24.09
N GLY A 984 7.83 29.39 23.71
CA GLY A 984 8.96 28.47 23.86
C GLY A 984 9.14 27.87 25.27
N ARG A 985 8.14 27.99 26.14
CA ARG A 985 8.21 27.55 27.55
C ARG A 985 7.65 26.16 27.83
N TYR A 986 6.97 25.54 26.85
CA TYR A 986 6.38 24.22 27.00
C TYR A 986 7.44 23.16 27.28
N ASP A 987 7.24 22.39 28.36
CA ASP A 987 8.06 21.23 28.68
C ASP A 987 7.14 19.99 28.76
N PRO A 988 7.13 19.10 27.74
CA PRO A 988 6.25 17.94 27.72
C PRO A 988 6.58 16.91 28.80
N ALA A 989 7.84 16.83 29.26
CA ALA A 989 8.25 15.87 30.28
C ALA A 989 7.77 16.32 31.67
N VAL A 990 7.97 17.60 32.00
CA VAL A 990 7.44 18.20 33.23
C VAL A 990 5.91 18.22 33.19
N THR A 991 5.29 18.59 32.07
CA THR A 991 3.83 18.56 31.89
C THR A 991 3.24 17.20 32.23
N LYS A 992 3.84 16.12 31.71
CA LYS A 992 3.42 14.77 32.02
C LYS A 992 3.50 14.48 33.52
N ILE A 993 4.63 14.79 34.18
CA ILE A 993 4.79 14.56 35.62
C ILE A 993 3.73 15.32 36.42
N CYS A 994 3.46 16.58 36.08
CA CYS A 994 2.43 17.38 36.74
C CYS A 994 1.00 16.83 36.50
N PHE A 995 0.75 16.19 35.36
CA PHE A 995 -0.51 15.50 35.10
C PHE A 995 -0.65 14.21 35.92
N GLU A 996 0.43 13.44 36.09
CA GLU A 996 0.44 12.26 36.98
C GLU A 996 0.21 12.67 38.45
N VAL A 997 0.71 13.84 38.89
CA VAL A 997 0.39 14.42 40.22
C VAL A 997 -1.11 14.73 40.34
N LEU A 998 -1.73 15.26 39.28
CA LEU A 998 -3.19 15.48 39.27
C LEU A 998 -3.96 14.16 39.37
N LEU A 999 -3.57 13.14 38.62
CA LEU A 999 -4.22 11.83 38.66
C LEU A 999 -4.00 11.07 39.97
N GLU A 1000 -2.86 11.25 40.64
CA GLU A 1000 -2.64 10.71 41.99
C GLU A 1000 -3.63 11.32 42.98
N LEU A 1001 -3.64 12.65 43.08
CA LEU A 1001 -4.46 13.36 44.06
C LEU A 1001 -5.96 13.14 43.81
N PHE A 1002 -6.39 13.24 42.55
CA PHE A 1002 -7.78 13.02 42.18
C PHE A 1002 -8.15 11.53 42.25
N GLY A 1003 -7.30 10.59 41.84
CA GLY A 1003 -7.58 9.16 41.96
C GLY A 1003 -7.74 8.69 43.41
N ARG A 1004 -7.00 9.33 44.34
CA ARG A 1004 -7.08 9.05 45.78
C ARG A 1004 -8.30 9.66 46.47
N ASN A 1005 -8.63 10.93 46.17
CA ASN A 1005 -9.70 11.67 46.84
C ASN A 1005 -11.06 11.68 46.12
N LEU A 1006 -11.07 11.44 44.81
CA LEU A 1006 -12.25 11.51 43.95
C LEU A 1006 -12.46 10.15 43.25
N LYS A 1007 -13.26 9.28 43.87
CA LYS A 1007 -13.50 7.92 43.37
C LYS A 1007 -14.61 7.89 42.31
N ASN A 1008 -14.39 7.07 41.28
CA ASN A 1008 -15.36 6.78 40.22
C ASN A 1008 -16.29 5.64 40.66
N ASP A 1009 -17.57 5.69 40.27
CA ASP A 1009 -18.56 4.63 40.52
C ASP A 1009 -19.16 4.18 39.19
N LEU A 1010 -18.68 3.08 38.63
CA LEU A 1010 -19.14 2.59 37.33
C LEU A 1010 -20.55 1.96 37.39
N GLY A 1011 -21.08 1.68 38.59
CA GLY A 1011 -22.33 0.97 38.77
C GLY A 1011 -22.30 -0.48 38.28
N ALA A 1012 -23.49 -1.09 38.17
CA ALA A 1012 -23.63 -2.43 37.59
C ALA A 1012 -23.37 -2.39 36.08
N ARG A 1013 -22.56 -3.34 35.60
CA ARG A 1013 -22.33 -3.57 34.17
C ARG A 1013 -23.63 -3.99 33.50
N ASP A 1014 -23.95 -3.36 32.37
CA ASP A 1014 -25.05 -3.80 31.52
C ASP A 1014 -24.50 -4.77 30.47
N ASP A 1015 -24.96 -6.03 30.51
CA ASP A 1015 -24.57 -7.05 29.52
C ASP A 1015 -25.48 -7.07 28.29
N THR A 1016 -26.49 -6.18 28.23
CA THR A 1016 -27.23 -5.95 26.99
C THR A 1016 -26.32 -5.29 25.95
N VAL A 1017 -26.21 -5.93 24.78
CA VAL A 1017 -25.45 -5.37 23.66
C VAL A 1017 -26.37 -4.40 22.93
N GLU A 1018 -26.38 -3.14 23.37
CA GLU A 1018 -27.01 -2.08 22.60
C GLU A 1018 -26.42 -2.04 21.18
N LYS A 1019 -27.32 -1.90 20.22
CA LYS A 1019 -26.99 -1.87 18.81
C LYS A 1019 -26.31 -0.53 18.54
N VAL A 1020 -24.98 -0.54 18.34
CA VAL A 1020 -24.19 0.69 18.16
C VAL A 1020 -24.78 1.52 17.02
N GLU A 1021 -25.38 2.66 17.36
CA GLU A 1021 -25.91 3.60 16.38
C GLU A 1021 -24.76 4.42 15.80
N HIS A 1022 -24.60 4.36 14.48
CA HIS A 1022 -23.60 5.12 13.75
C HIS A 1022 -24.03 6.59 13.60
N PHE A 1023 -23.73 7.42 14.59
CA PHE A 1023 -23.66 8.86 14.41
C PHE A 1023 -22.30 9.25 13.82
N CYS A 1024 -22.33 10.07 12.77
CA CYS A 1024 -21.15 10.54 12.01
C CYS A 1024 -20.39 11.65 12.74
#